data_AF-A0A1B6M307-F1
#
_entry.id   AF-A0A1B6M307-F1
#
_cell.length_a   1.000
_cell.length_b   1.000
_cell.length_c   1.000
_cell.angle_alpha   90.00
_cell.angle_beta   90.00
_cell.angle_gamma   90.00
#
_symmetry.space_group_name_H-M   'P 1'
#
loop_
_entity.id
_entity.type
_entity.pdbx_description
1 polymer ?
#
loop_
_entity_poly.entity_id
_entity_poly.type
_entity_poly.pdbx_seq_one_letter_code
_entity_poly.pdbx_strand_id
1 'polypeptide(L)'
;LTPFEVISILSSKRRDVPWVFTNVTKLFLSLVLIAISAAGFMVSAVQHFQGEKVHLVAFWTPAVQTVTFMLAAVILMWDRVRGIHTSGGLFMFWLVLSLAGVAQLRTELRQVWNGGEPSVTFILYMIYYPTVVLMLILNIFADPPPRVSDRPKTENPCPAETASFASLCLFGWFDTLIWRGFRKPLTWADLWNLRYHDTSAYVVAKFEKRWNKILKQSTRFSKTENHTKLSGLPDSERNRPKKPISILGTILRTYWTTLLSAALLKILSDVCALLNPHLLYLIITFVENKGYVWKGVMYAVGMFLAAEIHTITLQHYSNMMYTLGINWRTALMSAIYKKALRISSSSRKTVSVGEIVNLMAVDAQRCVETAPFLHAGWTLLVTIIVCMYFLWRILGVATLAGIAILIILIPINVVTTKRIRTLQLRQLKHKDERVKFISEVLSGIKILKMYAWEQSFRTSILKIRDKELSLLKTAAMLSASTSFCTLCSSILVSLASFTVFVLIDERNVLTPEIAFVAMAFFNIMRLPLSYFPTTVEFTIQFFVATKRISKFMNADELDFTSISHDMSKKESLVIENGTFSWGSNKDDKPILRNITLNVQPGQLVAVVGPIGAGKSSLLSASLGEMIKNSGLVNTKGMIAYVPQQAWIQNASVKENILFGKSLNERRYYQTLKNCALTPDLKMLAGGDATEIGEKGINLSGGQKQR
;
A
#
# COMPACT_ATOMS: atom_id res chain seq x y z
N LEU A 1 7.61 20.46 -17.30
CA LEU A 1 6.59 20.51 -16.22
C LEU A 1 5.18 20.72 -16.79
N THR A 2 5.01 21.61 -17.75
CA THR A 2 3.69 22.00 -18.30
C THR A 2 2.81 20.86 -18.85
N PRO A 3 3.30 19.80 -19.54
CA PRO A 3 2.39 18.74 -20.01
C PRO A 3 1.79 17.92 -18.87
N PHE A 4 2.56 17.68 -17.80
CA PHE A 4 2.07 16.98 -16.61
C PHE A 4 1.03 17.81 -15.86
N GLU A 5 1.26 19.12 -15.77
CA GLU A 5 0.31 20.08 -15.19
C GLU A 5 -1.02 20.05 -15.94
N VAL A 6 -0.97 20.12 -17.27
CA VAL A 6 -2.16 20.11 -18.12
C VAL A 6 -2.95 18.81 -17.95
N ILE A 7 -2.28 17.65 -17.83
CA ILE A 7 -2.96 16.38 -17.54
C ILE A 7 -3.66 16.42 -16.17
N SER A 8 -3.01 16.99 -15.14
CA SER A 8 -3.60 17.18 -13.81
C SER A 8 -4.84 18.07 -13.87
N ILE A 9 -4.73 19.21 -14.55
CA ILE A 9 -5.80 20.20 -14.76
C ILE A 9 -6.99 19.56 -15.48
N LEU A 10 -6.74 18.82 -16.57
CA LEU A 10 -7.78 18.18 -17.38
C LEU A 10 -8.47 17.02 -16.64
N SER A 11 -7.74 16.32 -15.76
CA SER A 11 -8.28 15.20 -14.98
C SER A 11 -8.93 15.61 -13.66
N SER A 12 -8.88 16.91 -13.30
CA SER A 12 -9.45 17.42 -12.05
C SER A 12 -10.98 17.29 -12.00
N LYS A 13 -11.45 16.86 -10.83
CA LYS A 13 -12.88 16.75 -10.45
C LYS A 13 -13.31 17.81 -9.42
N ARG A 14 -12.45 18.80 -9.18
CA ARG A 14 -12.73 19.95 -8.33
C ARG A 14 -12.87 21.18 -9.23
N ARG A 15 -13.59 22.20 -8.79
CA ARG A 15 -13.79 23.44 -9.55
C ARG A 15 -13.90 24.63 -8.62
N ASP A 16 -13.57 25.79 -9.18
CA ASP A 16 -13.73 27.11 -8.54
C ASP A 16 -12.97 27.27 -7.22
N VAL A 17 -11.68 27.57 -7.33
CA VAL A 17 -10.90 28.11 -6.21
C VAL A 17 -11.30 29.58 -6.00
N PRO A 18 -11.69 29.99 -4.78
CA PRO A 18 -12.12 31.36 -4.52
C PRO A 18 -11.00 32.37 -4.74
N TRP A 19 -11.38 33.59 -5.14
CA TRP A 19 -10.48 34.73 -5.13
C TRP A 19 -10.18 35.11 -3.68
N VAL A 20 -8.92 34.95 -3.29
CA VAL A 20 -8.39 35.32 -1.98
C VAL A 20 -7.05 36.01 -2.23
N PHE A 21 -6.56 36.73 -1.22
CA PHE A 21 -5.32 37.48 -1.25
C PHE A 21 -4.16 36.73 -1.94
N THR A 22 -3.94 35.43 -1.68
CA THR A 22 -2.84 34.67 -2.29
C THR A 22 -2.94 34.61 -3.82
N ASN A 23 -4.10 34.23 -4.37
CA ASN A 23 -4.31 34.09 -5.80
C ASN A 23 -4.34 35.44 -6.54
N VAL A 24 -4.95 36.45 -5.92
CA VAL A 24 -4.97 37.82 -6.48
C VAL A 24 -3.56 38.37 -6.56
N THR A 25 -2.79 38.24 -5.48
CA THR A 25 -1.40 38.72 -5.44
C THR A 25 -0.51 37.93 -6.41
N LYS A 26 -0.64 36.60 -6.49
CA LYS A 26 0.10 35.78 -7.48
C LYS A 26 -0.17 36.24 -8.91
N LEU A 27 -1.42 36.53 -9.26
CA LEU A 27 -1.77 37.02 -10.58
C LEU A 27 -1.21 38.42 -10.84
N PHE A 28 -1.38 39.34 -9.89
CA PHE A 28 -0.87 40.70 -10.00
C PHE A 28 0.65 40.72 -10.20
N LEU A 29 1.40 39.96 -9.39
CA LEU A 29 2.86 39.85 -9.52
C LEU A 29 3.26 39.18 -10.84
N SER A 30 2.47 38.23 -11.35
CA SER A 30 2.71 37.65 -12.68
C SER A 30 2.55 38.71 -13.79
N LEU A 31 1.55 39.58 -13.70
CA LEU A 31 1.37 40.70 -14.65
C LEU A 31 2.51 41.73 -14.54
N VAL A 32 2.97 42.03 -13.32
CA VAL A 32 4.15 42.89 -13.08
C VAL A 32 5.39 42.28 -13.74
N LEU A 33 5.63 40.97 -13.58
CA LEU A 33 6.76 40.28 -14.23
C LEU A 33 6.69 40.31 -15.75
N ILE A 34 5.49 40.15 -16.33
CA ILE A 34 5.25 40.29 -17.78
C ILE A 34 5.56 41.72 -18.24
N ALA A 35 5.14 42.74 -17.47
CA ALA A 35 5.42 44.13 -17.79
C ALA A 35 6.92 44.45 -17.72
N ILE A 36 7.62 43.94 -16.70
CA ILE A 36 9.07 44.11 -16.55
C ILE A 36 9.83 43.44 -17.70
N SER A 37 9.46 42.20 -18.07
CA SER A 37 10.11 41.50 -19.19
C SER A 37 9.83 42.17 -20.54
N ALA A 38 8.61 42.68 -20.75
CA ALA A 38 8.26 43.46 -21.95
C ALA A 38 9.01 44.81 -22.00
N ALA A 39 9.15 45.51 -20.87
CA ALA A 39 9.93 46.74 -20.78
C ALA A 39 11.42 46.48 -21.08
N GLY A 40 11.98 45.37 -20.58
CA GLY A 40 13.34 44.94 -20.92
C GLY A 40 13.54 44.71 -22.42
N PHE A 41 12.56 44.07 -23.09
CA PHE A 41 12.58 43.90 -24.54
C PHE A 41 12.56 45.24 -25.29
N MET A 42 11.69 46.16 -24.88
CA MET A 42 11.57 47.49 -25.49
C MET A 42 12.85 48.31 -25.33
N VAL A 43 13.50 48.26 -24.16
CA VAL A 43 14.79 48.92 -23.93
C VAL A 43 15.85 48.38 -24.90
N SER A 44 15.96 47.05 -25.04
CA SER A 44 16.90 46.45 -25.99
C SER A 44 16.58 46.78 -27.45
N ALA A 45 15.29 46.92 -27.81
CA ALA A 45 14.88 47.35 -29.14
C ALA A 45 15.26 48.81 -29.42
N VAL A 46 15.00 49.73 -28.47
CA VAL A 46 15.38 51.14 -28.59
C VAL A 46 16.89 51.31 -28.74
N GLN A 47 17.68 50.59 -27.94
CA GLN A 47 19.15 50.61 -28.04
C GLN A 47 19.65 50.15 -29.42
N HIS A 48 19.00 49.13 -30.00
CA HIS A 48 19.34 48.66 -31.35
C HIS A 48 18.98 49.69 -32.43
N PHE A 49 17.81 50.35 -32.33
CA PHE A 49 17.43 51.43 -33.24
C PHE A 49 18.30 52.68 -33.09
N GLN A 50 18.90 52.91 -31.92
CA GLN A 50 19.86 53.99 -31.65
C GLN A 50 21.29 53.66 -32.14
N GLY A 51 21.50 52.49 -32.75
CA GLY A 51 22.78 52.09 -33.34
C GLY A 51 23.77 51.46 -32.34
N GLU A 52 23.34 51.15 -31.11
CA GLU A 52 24.18 50.40 -30.16
C GLU A 52 24.33 48.93 -30.57
N LYS A 53 25.50 48.34 -30.30
CA LYS A 53 25.73 46.90 -30.52
C LYS A 53 24.97 46.08 -29.47
N VAL A 54 23.72 45.75 -29.77
CA VAL A 54 22.89 44.85 -28.96
C VAL A 54 23.08 43.41 -29.42
N HIS A 55 23.50 42.53 -28.51
CA HIS A 55 23.60 41.10 -28.80
C HIS A 55 22.21 40.44 -28.87
N LEU A 56 22.03 39.45 -29.74
CA LEU A 56 20.79 38.67 -29.91
C LEU A 56 20.17 38.17 -28.59
N VAL A 57 21.00 37.83 -27.61
CA VAL A 57 20.57 37.33 -26.29
C VAL A 57 19.71 38.36 -25.54
N ALA A 58 19.96 39.66 -25.74
CA ALA A 58 19.19 40.74 -25.13
C ALA A 58 17.75 40.83 -25.68
N PHE A 59 17.49 40.32 -26.89
CA PHE A 59 16.14 40.22 -27.45
C PHE A 59 15.45 38.91 -27.04
N TRP A 60 16.17 37.79 -27.10
CA TRP A 60 15.59 36.48 -26.84
C TRP A 60 15.26 36.24 -25.37
N THR A 61 16.08 36.72 -24.44
CA THR A 61 15.87 36.47 -23.00
C THR A 61 14.57 37.09 -22.49
N PRO A 62 14.30 38.40 -22.71
CA PRO A 62 13.06 39.02 -22.26
C PRO A 62 11.84 38.50 -23.03
N ALA A 63 11.99 38.13 -24.30
CA ALA A 63 10.90 37.52 -25.09
C ALA A 63 10.49 36.15 -24.51
N VAL A 64 11.46 35.27 -24.23
CA VAL A 64 11.20 33.96 -23.61
C VAL A 64 10.63 34.12 -22.20
N GLN A 65 11.15 35.06 -21.40
CA GLN A 65 10.59 35.39 -20.09
C GLN A 65 9.13 35.84 -20.17
N THR A 66 8.82 36.75 -21.10
CA THR A 66 7.45 37.25 -21.30
C THR A 66 6.49 36.12 -21.65
N VAL A 67 6.86 35.26 -22.61
CA VAL A 67 6.04 34.11 -23.02
C VAL A 67 5.87 33.11 -21.87
N THR A 68 6.93 32.84 -21.10
CA THR A 68 6.88 31.90 -19.98
C THR A 68 6.08 32.43 -18.80
N PHE A 69 6.14 33.72 -18.48
CA PHE A 69 5.29 34.33 -17.45
C PHE A 69 3.82 34.43 -17.87
N MET A 70 3.54 34.69 -19.16
CA MET A 70 2.18 34.57 -19.69
C MET A 70 1.66 33.14 -19.52
N LEU A 71 2.46 32.14 -19.86
CA LEU A 71 2.09 30.73 -19.67
C LEU A 71 1.86 30.40 -18.19
N ALA A 72 2.71 30.87 -17.29
CA ALA A 72 2.55 30.68 -15.84
C ALA A 72 1.25 31.33 -15.32
N ALA A 73 0.91 32.53 -15.79
CA ALA A 73 -0.35 33.20 -15.46
C ALA A 73 -1.58 32.45 -15.99
N VAL A 74 -1.49 31.90 -17.21
CA VAL A 74 -2.57 31.06 -17.79
C VAL A 74 -2.75 29.79 -16.97
N ILE A 75 -1.67 29.12 -16.58
CA ILE A 75 -1.72 27.93 -15.73
C ILE A 75 -2.35 28.27 -14.37
N LEU A 76 -1.94 29.36 -13.73
CA LEU A 76 -2.53 29.83 -12.47
C LEU A 76 -4.05 30.04 -12.59
N MET A 77 -4.51 30.62 -13.69
CA MET A 77 -5.95 30.79 -13.97
C MET A 77 -6.66 29.46 -14.21
N TRP A 78 -6.04 28.55 -14.96
CA TRP A 78 -6.59 27.21 -15.19
C TRP A 78 -6.68 26.38 -13.92
N ASP A 79 -5.65 26.43 -13.08
CA ASP A 79 -5.62 25.79 -11.77
C ASP A 79 -6.79 26.28 -10.91
N ARG A 80 -7.02 27.60 -10.89
CA ARG A 80 -8.16 28.21 -10.19
C ARG A 80 -9.50 27.67 -10.71
N VAL A 81 -9.71 27.69 -12.03
CA VAL A 81 -10.97 27.23 -12.65
C VAL A 81 -11.20 25.74 -12.41
N ARG A 82 -10.14 24.92 -12.48
CA ARG A 82 -10.17 23.47 -12.33
C ARG A 82 -9.90 23.00 -10.90
N GLY A 83 -9.99 23.88 -9.91
CA GLY A 83 -9.96 23.49 -8.50
C GLY A 83 -8.61 22.90 -8.03
N ILE A 84 -7.51 23.20 -8.72
CA ILE A 84 -6.15 22.87 -8.29
C ILE A 84 -5.68 24.01 -7.39
N HIS A 85 -5.73 23.75 -6.10
CA HIS A 85 -5.32 24.67 -5.04
C HIS A 85 -3.79 24.66 -4.79
N THR A 86 -3.06 23.67 -5.31
CA THR A 86 -1.61 23.58 -5.16
C THR A 86 -0.98 23.03 -6.43
N SER A 87 -0.22 23.88 -7.13
CA SER A 87 0.51 23.49 -8.33
C SER A 87 1.97 23.16 -8.00
N GLY A 88 2.35 21.92 -8.31
CA GLY A 88 3.73 21.48 -8.22
C GLY A 88 4.62 22.06 -9.32
N GLY A 89 4.11 22.21 -10.55
CA GLY A 89 4.92 22.74 -11.65
C GLY A 89 5.18 24.23 -11.51
N LEU A 90 4.22 25.02 -11.06
CA LEU A 90 4.45 26.44 -10.73
C LEU A 90 5.43 26.57 -9.56
N PHE A 91 5.27 25.80 -8.49
CA PHE A 91 6.23 25.81 -7.38
C PHE A 91 7.66 25.50 -7.85
N MET A 92 7.84 24.42 -8.61
CA MET A 92 9.16 24.03 -9.14
C MET A 92 9.72 25.07 -10.13
N PHE A 93 8.86 25.69 -10.94
CA PHE A 93 9.26 26.78 -11.84
C PHE A 93 9.81 27.97 -11.06
N TRP A 94 9.07 28.48 -10.08
CA TRP A 94 9.51 29.61 -9.26
C TRP A 94 10.75 29.28 -8.42
N LEU A 95 10.86 28.05 -7.92
CA LEU A 95 12.03 27.57 -7.16
C LEU A 95 13.29 27.56 -8.02
N VAL A 96 13.22 27.01 -9.24
CA VAL A 96 14.37 26.98 -10.15
C VAL A 96 14.75 28.40 -10.57
N LEU A 97 13.77 29.25 -10.87
CA LEU A 97 14.01 30.63 -11.29
C LEU A 97 14.65 31.46 -10.18
N SER A 98 14.19 31.32 -8.94
CA SER A 98 14.79 32.01 -7.79
C SER A 98 16.23 31.55 -7.54
N LEU A 99 16.51 30.25 -7.62
CA LEU A 99 17.86 29.72 -7.41
C LEU A 99 18.82 30.16 -8.53
N ALA A 100 18.38 30.11 -9.79
CA ALA A 100 19.18 30.53 -10.93
C ALA A 100 19.49 32.04 -10.91
N GLY A 101 18.55 32.86 -10.45
CA GLY A 101 18.72 34.32 -10.39
C GLY A 101 19.74 34.82 -9.36
N VAL A 102 20.15 34.00 -8.38
CA VAL A 102 21.16 34.38 -7.37
C VAL A 102 22.50 34.74 -8.04
N ALA A 103 22.91 33.96 -9.05
CA ALA A 103 24.19 34.18 -9.74
C ALA A 103 24.20 35.51 -10.50
N GLN A 104 23.10 35.84 -11.19
CA GLN A 104 22.96 37.11 -11.89
C GLN A 104 22.85 38.28 -10.91
N LEU A 105 22.09 38.14 -9.81
CA LEU A 105 22.00 39.15 -8.75
C LEU A 105 23.39 39.52 -8.21
N ARG A 106 24.22 38.52 -7.90
CA ARG A 106 25.60 38.74 -7.45
C ARG A 106 26.42 39.52 -8.48
N THR A 107 26.22 39.25 -9.77
CA THR A 107 26.99 39.86 -10.86
C THR A 107 26.62 41.33 -11.03
N GLU A 108 25.31 41.62 -11.08
CA GLU A 108 24.75 42.97 -11.18
C GLU A 108 25.16 43.84 -9.99
N LEU A 109 25.06 43.30 -8.75
CA LEU A 109 25.49 44.02 -7.54
C LEU A 109 26.99 44.32 -7.57
N ARG A 110 27.82 43.39 -8.07
CA ARG A 110 29.27 43.58 -8.13
C ARG A 110 29.68 44.63 -9.17
N GLN A 111 28.94 44.76 -10.28
CA GLN A 111 29.21 45.80 -11.28
C GLN A 111 28.99 47.19 -10.70
N VAL A 112 27.87 47.42 -10.00
CA VAL A 112 27.60 48.71 -9.35
C VAL A 112 28.56 48.97 -8.20
N TRP A 113 28.88 47.95 -7.39
CA TRP A 113 29.84 48.07 -6.29
C TRP A 113 31.24 48.48 -6.76
N ASN A 114 31.64 48.06 -7.96
CA ASN A 114 32.93 48.41 -8.56
C ASN A 114 32.93 49.77 -9.28
N GLY A 115 31.90 50.62 -9.06
CA GLY A 115 31.83 51.97 -9.60
C GLY A 115 31.09 52.09 -10.95
N GLY A 116 30.38 51.05 -11.39
CA GLY A 116 29.52 51.14 -12.56
C GLY A 116 28.24 51.94 -12.28
N GLU A 117 27.85 52.83 -13.19
CA GLU A 117 26.56 53.52 -13.09
C GLU A 117 25.39 52.53 -13.26
N PRO A 118 24.30 52.67 -12.48
CA PRO A 118 23.15 51.79 -12.58
C PRO A 118 22.42 52.01 -13.92
N SER A 119 22.49 51.02 -14.80
CA SER A 119 21.74 51.02 -16.06
C SER A 119 20.24 50.82 -15.83
N VAL A 120 19.42 51.17 -16.84
CA VAL A 120 17.97 50.86 -16.83
C VAL A 120 17.73 49.34 -16.68
N THR A 121 18.59 48.51 -17.28
CA THR A 121 18.53 47.05 -17.14
C THR A 121 18.81 46.58 -15.71
N PHE A 122 19.74 47.22 -15.00
CA PHE A 122 20.01 46.95 -13.57
C PHE A 122 18.78 47.24 -12.71
N ILE A 123 18.13 48.40 -12.89
CA ILE A 123 16.93 48.79 -12.14
C ILE A 123 15.80 47.78 -12.38
N LEU A 124 15.55 47.41 -13.65
CA LEU A 124 14.55 46.40 -14.00
C LEU A 124 14.85 45.06 -13.33
N TYR A 125 16.11 44.64 -13.29
CA TYR A 125 16.52 43.39 -12.65
C TYR A 125 16.36 43.42 -11.11
N MET A 126 16.66 44.55 -10.47
CA MET A 126 16.47 44.75 -9.03
C MET A 126 14.99 44.72 -8.60
N ILE A 127 14.05 45.01 -9.50
CA ILE A 127 12.61 44.85 -9.25
C ILE A 127 12.17 43.41 -9.57
N TYR A 128 12.67 42.87 -10.69
CA TYR A 128 12.36 41.53 -11.17
C TYR A 128 12.68 40.44 -10.14
N TYR A 129 13.92 40.40 -9.64
CA TYR A 129 14.38 39.27 -8.84
C TYR A 129 13.68 39.15 -7.47
N PRO A 130 13.49 40.23 -6.69
CA PRO A 130 12.66 40.19 -5.48
C PRO A 130 11.22 39.78 -5.76
N THR A 131 10.66 40.18 -6.92
CA THR A 131 9.30 39.76 -7.32
C THR A 131 9.23 38.26 -7.57
N VAL A 132 10.24 37.67 -8.21
CA VAL A 132 10.38 36.21 -8.38
C VAL A 132 10.47 35.49 -7.03
N VAL A 133 11.28 36.00 -6.09
CA VAL A 133 11.42 35.42 -4.74
C VAL A 133 10.11 35.53 -3.97
N LEU A 134 9.40 36.66 -4.06
CA LEU A 134 8.09 36.83 -3.46
C LEU A 134 7.06 35.85 -4.05
N MET A 135 7.10 35.61 -5.36
CA MET A 135 6.29 34.58 -6.02
C MET A 135 6.59 33.18 -5.49
N LEU A 136 7.86 32.83 -5.25
CA LEU A 136 8.20 31.56 -4.62
C LEU A 136 7.59 31.46 -3.21
N ILE A 137 7.75 32.50 -2.37
CA ILE A 137 7.21 32.52 -1.00
C ILE A 137 5.69 32.31 -1.02
N LEU A 138 4.97 32.99 -1.92
CA LEU A 138 3.52 32.82 -2.06
C LEU A 138 3.12 31.40 -2.51
N ASN A 139 3.97 30.69 -3.24
CA ASN A 139 3.74 29.30 -3.66
C ASN A 139 4.13 28.26 -2.60
N ILE A 140 4.80 28.65 -1.51
CA ILE A 140 5.01 27.77 -0.33
C ILE A 140 3.69 27.56 0.42
N PHE A 141 2.78 28.54 0.37
CA PHE A 141 1.46 28.44 0.98
C PHE A 141 0.42 27.90 0.00
N ALA A 142 -0.51 27.07 0.51
CA ALA A 142 -1.58 26.51 -0.30
C ALA A 142 -2.64 27.56 -0.59
N ASP A 143 -3.22 27.51 -1.79
CA ASP A 143 -4.41 28.30 -2.08
C ASP A 143 -5.63 27.70 -1.37
N PRO A 144 -6.69 28.48 -1.13
CA PRO A 144 -7.89 28.03 -0.45
C PRO A 144 -8.51 26.81 -1.15
N PRO A 145 -9.19 25.93 -0.38
CA PRO A 145 -9.84 24.76 -0.97
C PRO A 145 -10.93 25.16 -1.98
N PRO A 146 -11.13 24.38 -3.04
CA PRO A 146 -12.14 24.65 -4.05
C PRO A 146 -13.55 24.50 -3.49
N ARG A 147 -14.48 25.32 -3.99
CA ARG A 147 -15.89 25.35 -3.52
C ARG A 147 -16.70 24.15 -4.01
N VAL A 148 -16.38 23.65 -5.19
CA VAL A 148 -17.11 22.56 -5.84
C VAL A 148 -16.22 21.32 -5.97
N SER A 149 -16.74 20.18 -5.53
CA SER A 149 -16.05 18.89 -5.60
C SER A 149 -17.06 17.78 -5.86
N ASP A 150 -16.78 16.91 -6.83
CA ASP A 150 -17.59 15.71 -7.11
C ASP A 150 -17.43 14.61 -6.03
N ARG A 151 -16.59 14.85 -5.01
CA ARG A 151 -16.30 13.91 -3.93
C ARG A 151 -17.25 14.14 -2.74
N PRO A 152 -17.61 13.08 -1.98
CA PRO A 152 -18.42 13.22 -0.78
C PRO A 152 -17.73 14.13 0.24
N LYS A 153 -18.51 14.99 0.91
CA LYS A 153 -18.02 15.83 2.00
C LYS A 153 -17.64 14.96 3.21
N THR A 154 -16.51 15.26 3.84
CA THR A 154 -15.99 14.58 5.02
C THR A 154 -15.83 15.57 6.17
N GLU A 155 -16.20 15.17 7.39
CA GLU A 155 -16.19 16.05 8.56
C GLU A 155 -14.78 16.45 9.00
N ASN A 156 -13.86 15.49 9.09
CA ASN A 156 -12.45 15.73 9.43
C ASN A 156 -11.50 15.27 8.30
N PRO A 157 -11.33 16.04 7.22
CA PRO A 157 -10.51 15.64 6.07
C PRO A 157 -9.02 15.61 6.40
N CYS A 158 -8.26 14.74 5.72
CA CYS A 158 -6.81 14.69 5.84
C CYS A 158 -6.15 15.98 5.31
N PRO A 159 -5.28 16.66 6.10
CA PRO A 159 -4.60 17.88 5.68
C PRO A 159 -3.76 17.74 4.42
N ALA A 160 -3.32 16.52 4.07
CA ALA A 160 -2.64 16.24 2.81
C ALA A 160 -3.49 16.61 1.58
N GLU A 161 -4.82 16.68 1.68
CA GLU A 161 -5.68 17.12 0.57
C GLU A 161 -5.75 18.63 0.39
N THR A 162 -5.30 19.41 1.37
CA THR A 162 -5.31 20.89 1.39
C THR A 162 -3.91 21.49 1.51
N ALA A 163 -2.89 20.68 1.79
CA ALA A 163 -1.51 21.08 1.99
C ALA A 163 -0.82 21.57 0.71
N SER A 164 0.09 22.54 0.85
CA SER A 164 0.90 23.09 -0.24
C SER A 164 1.82 22.04 -0.85
N PHE A 165 2.28 22.27 -2.08
CA PHE A 165 3.22 21.35 -2.71
C PHE A 165 4.52 21.20 -1.89
N ALA A 166 5.04 22.30 -1.33
CA ALA A 166 6.18 22.26 -0.41
C ALA A 166 5.92 21.40 0.84
N SER A 167 4.75 21.57 1.47
CA SER A 167 4.32 20.76 2.63
C SER A 167 4.12 19.30 2.27
N LEU A 168 3.64 18.99 1.06
CA LEU A 168 3.54 17.62 0.55
C LEU A 168 4.93 17.01 0.31
N CYS A 169 5.86 17.76 -0.28
CA CYS A 169 7.23 17.31 -0.54
C CYS A 169 7.96 16.94 0.75
N LEU A 170 7.81 17.75 1.80
CA LEU A 170 8.50 17.60 3.09
C LEU A 170 7.67 16.88 4.16
N PHE A 171 6.46 16.41 3.82
CA PHE A 171 5.50 15.80 4.76
C PHE A 171 5.07 16.69 5.95
N GLY A 172 5.24 18.01 5.87
CA GLY A 172 4.92 18.94 6.98
C GLY A 172 3.43 19.00 7.35
N TRP A 173 2.53 18.51 6.49
CA TRP A 173 1.10 18.40 6.79
C TRP A 173 0.82 17.44 7.97
N PHE A 174 1.76 16.55 8.28
CA PHE A 174 1.66 15.58 9.36
C PHE A 174 2.13 16.13 10.73
N ASP A 175 2.88 17.24 10.75
CA ASP A 175 3.53 17.79 11.96
C ASP A 175 2.54 18.09 13.08
N THR A 176 1.35 18.59 12.73
CA THR A 176 0.30 18.91 13.70
C THR A 176 -0.14 17.69 14.52
N LEU A 177 -0.18 16.50 13.92
CA LEU A 177 -0.54 15.26 14.61
C LEU A 177 0.61 14.76 15.48
N ILE A 178 1.87 14.90 15.04
CA ILE A 178 3.05 14.58 15.84
C ILE A 178 3.05 15.40 17.12
N TRP A 179 2.89 16.72 17.02
CA TRP A 179 2.86 17.60 18.18
C TRP A 179 1.68 17.32 19.10
N ARG A 180 0.52 16.97 18.54
CA ARG A 180 -0.65 16.57 19.33
C ARG A 180 -0.38 15.28 20.10
N GLY A 181 0.23 14.29 19.46
CA GLY A 181 0.63 13.02 20.06
C GLY A 181 1.72 13.16 21.13
N PHE A 182 2.61 14.13 20.98
CA PHE A 182 3.59 14.50 22.00
C PHE A 182 2.92 15.09 23.25
N ARG A 183 1.88 15.92 23.08
CA ARG A 183 1.16 16.58 24.18
C ARG A 183 0.14 15.69 24.86
N LYS A 184 -0.51 14.79 24.13
CA LYS A 184 -1.49 13.84 24.67
C LYS A 184 -1.51 12.53 23.87
N PRO A 185 -1.83 11.40 24.52
CA PRO A 185 -2.12 10.17 23.80
C PRO A 185 -3.23 10.39 22.77
N LEU A 186 -3.00 9.96 21.53
CA LEU A 186 -3.98 10.11 20.44
C LEU A 186 -5.15 9.15 20.63
N THR A 187 -6.35 9.64 20.38
CA THR A 187 -7.60 8.87 20.34
C THR A 187 -8.15 8.80 18.92
N TRP A 188 -9.15 7.94 18.68
CA TRP A 188 -9.80 7.84 17.35
C TRP A 188 -10.38 9.17 16.87
N ALA A 189 -10.84 10.04 17.77
CA ALA A 189 -11.36 11.36 17.45
C ALA A 189 -10.26 12.35 17.00
N ASP A 190 -8.99 12.07 17.29
CA ASP A 190 -7.87 12.93 16.90
C ASP A 190 -7.36 12.65 15.48
N LEU A 191 -7.75 11.51 14.90
CA LEU A 191 -7.30 11.07 13.57
C LEU A 191 -8.16 11.68 12.46
N TRP A 192 -7.51 11.94 11.32
CA TRP A 192 -8.20 12.38 10.12
C TRP A 192 -8.87 11.23 9.39
N ASN A 193 -9.96 11.55 8.70
CA ASN A 193 -10.55 10.64 7.74
C ASN A 193 -9.60 10.41 6.55
N LEU A 194 -9.65 9.19 6.01
CA LEU A 194 -8.86 8.80 4.86
C LEU A 194 -9.19 9.66 3.63
N ARG A 195 -8.18 9.90 2.79
CA ARG A 195 -8.38 10.49 1.46
C ARG A 195 -9.32 9.60 0.65
N TYR A 196 -10.17 10.19 -0.18
CA TYR A 196 -11.18 9.43 -0.94
C TYR A 196 -10.57 8.28 -1.76
N HIS A 197 -9.40 8.49 -2.37
CA HIS A 197 -8.68 7.49 -3.17
C HIS A 197 -8.15 6.29 -2.37
N ASP A 198 -8.03 6.43 -1.05
CA ASP A 198 -7.56 5.39 -0.14
C ASP A 198 -8.72 4.71 0.61
N THR A 199 -9.97 5.12 0.36
CA THR A 199 -11.17 4.50 0.95
C THR A 199 -11.53 3.18 0.27
N SER A 200 -12.14 2.27 1.03
CA SER A 200 -12.66 1.01 0.49
C SER A 200 -13.67 1.23 -0.64
N ALA A 201 -14.55 2.23 -0.53
CA ALA A 201 -15.53 2.56 -1.56
C ALA A 201 -14.90 2.78 -2.94
N TYR A 202 -13.78 3.50 -3.01
CA TYR A 202 -13.07 3.75 -4.26
C TYR A 202 -12.18 2.57 -4.68
N VAL A 203 -11.36 2.05 -3.76
CA VAL A 203 -10.36 1.01 -4.01
C VAL A 203 -11.01 -0.29 -4.47
N VAL A 204 -12.09 -0.72 -3.79
CA VAL A 204 -12.82 -1.94 -4.10
C VAL A 204 -13.52 -1.81 -5.45
N ALA A 205 -14.23 -0.70 -5.69
CA ALA A 205 -14.91 -0.47 -6.97
C ALA A 205 -13.92 -0.45 -8.16
N LYS A 206 -12.75 0.17 -8.00
CA LYS A 206 -11.69 0.20 -9.01
C LYS A 206 -11.17 -1.21 -9.33
N PHE A 207 -10.91 -2.01 -8.30
CA PHE A 207 -10.46 -3.40 -8.46
C PHE A 207 -11.54 -4.28 -9.10
N GLU A 208 -12.78 -4.24 -8.61
CA GLU A 208 -13.89 -5.06 -9.12
C GLU A 208 -14.21 -4.74 -10.57
N LYS A 209 -14.17 -3.46 -10.98
CA LYS A 209 -14.34 -3.08 -12.38
C LYS A 209 -13.33 -3.77 -13.30
N ARG A 210 -12.07 -3.88 -12.86
CA ARG A 210 -11.00 -4.57 -13.60
C ARG A 210 -11.18 -6.09 -13.55
N TRP A 211 -11.44 -6.66 -12.37
CA TRP A 211 -11.68 -8.09 -12.19
C TRP A 211 -12.84 -8.58 -13.07
N ASN A 212 -14.00 -7.92 -13.00
CA ASN A 212 -15.18 -8.27 -13.77
C ASN A 212 -14.96 -8.12 -15.28
N LYS A 213 -14.15 -7.15 -15.71
CA LYS A 213 -13.76 -7.02 -17.13
C LYS A 213 -12.93 -8.22 -17.60
N ILE A 214 -11.96 -8.66 -16.80
CA ILE A 214 -11.12 -9.83 -17.11
C ILE A 214 -11.97 -11.11 -17.11
N LEU A 215 -12.87 -11.26 -16.12
CA LEU A 215 -13.81 -12.38 -16.03
C LEU A 215 -14.73 -12.46 -17.25
N LYS A 216 -15.34 -11.33 -17.67
CA LYS A 216 -16.19 -11.30 -18.87
C LYS A 216 -15.41 -11.64 -20.14
N GLN A 217 -14.16 -11.19 -20.26
CA GLN A 217 -13.31 -11.52 -21.40
C GLN A 217 -12.99 -13.01 -21.44
N SER A 218 -12.55 -13.60 -20.33
CA SER A 218 -12.21 -15.03 -20.27
C SER A 218 -13.43 -15.94 -20.52
N THR A 219 -14.62 -15.56 -20.03
CA THR A 219 -15.86 -16.29 -20.33
C THR A 219 -16.29 -16.16 -21.80
N ARG A 220 -16.14 -14.99 -22.43
CA ARG A 220 -16.48 -14.80 -23.86
C ARG A 220 -15.62 -15.66 -24.78
N PHE A 221 -14.32 -15.69 -24.57
CA PHE A 221 -13.42 -16.57 -25.34
C PHE A 221 -13.80 -18.05 -25.20
N SER A 222 -14.26 -18.47 -24.01
CA SER A 222 -14.76 -19.82 -23.79
C SER A 222 -16.04 -20.13 -24.59
N LYS A 223 -16.95 -19.15 -24.76
CA LYS A 223 -18.19 -19.34 -25.56
C LYS A 223 -17.90 -19.52 -27.04
N THR A 224 -17.03 -18.71 -27.63
CA THR A 224 -16.74 -18.73 -29.07
C THR A 224 -16.09 -20.03 -29.53
N GLU A 225 -15.23 -20.64 -28.71
CA GLU A 225 -14.58 -21.92 -29.04
C GLU A 225 -15.48 -23.15 -28.84
N ASN A 226 -16.50 -23.09 -27.97
CA ASN A 226 -17.23 -24.27 -27.50
C ASN A 226 -18.64 -24.43 -28.10
N HIS A 227 -19.07 -23.57 -29.04
CA HIS A 227 -20.38 -23.67 -29.70
C HIS A 227 -20.64 -25.02 -30.38
N THR A 228 -19.61 -25.82 -30.66
CA THR A 228 -19.72 -27.15 -31.29
C THR A 228 -19.76 -28.34 -30.32
N LYS A 229 -19.46 -28.19 -29.02
CA LYS A 229 -19.32 -29.34 -28.08
C LYS A 229 -20.13 -29.28 -26.78
N LEU A 230 -20.75 -28.15 -26.42
CA LEU A 230 -21.36 -27.92 -25.09
C LEU A 230 -22.89 -27.69 -25.09
N SER A 231 -23.61 -28.13 -26.13
CA SER A 231 -25.05 -27.87 -26.30
C SER A 231 -25.98 -28.55 -25.28
N GLY A 232 -25.49 -29.44 -24.41
CA GLY A 232 -26.29 -30.16 -23.40
C GLY A 232 -25.99 -29.89 -21.92
N LEU A 233 -25.06 -28.98 -21.57
CA LEU A 233 -24.68 -28.71 -20.18
C LEU A 233 -25.42 -27.49 -19.60
N PRO A 234 -25.66 -27.42 -18.26
CA PRO A 234 -26.27 -26.27 -17.61
C PRO A 234 -25.52 -24.96 -17.91
N ASP A 235 -26.24 -23.84 -18.00
CA ASP A 235 -25.63 -22.54 -18.32
C ASP A 235 -24.56 -22.08 -17.30
N SER A 236 -24.62 -22.60 -16.07
CA SER A 236 -23.61 -22.39 -15.01
C SER A 236 -22.26 -23.05 -15.33
N GLU A 237 -22.23 -24.15 -16.07
CA GLU A 237 -21.00 -24.80 -16.53
C GLU A 237 -20.47 -24.20 -17.84
N ARG A 238 -21.36 -23.71 -18.71
CA ARG A 238 -20.99 -23.01 -19.96
C ARG A 238 -20.27 -21.68 -19.73
N ASN A 239 -20.59 -20.98 -18.65
CA ASN A 239 -20.06 -19.64 -18.35
C ASN A 239 -18.71 -19.66 -17.59
N ARG A 240 -18.08 -20.82 -17.41
CA ARG A 240 -16.82 -20.95 -16.68
C ARG A 240 -15.61 -20.48 -17.52
N PRO A 241 -14.66 -19.73 -16.93
CA PRO A 241 -13.41 -19.41 -17.60
C PRO A 241 -12.50 -20.66 -17.70
N LYS A 242 -11.98 -20.97 -18.90
CA LYS A 242 -11.06 -22.12 -19.13
C LYS A 242 -9.76 -22.06 -18.31
N LYS A 243 -9.28 -20.86 -17.98
CA LYS A 243 -8.05 -20.65 -17.19
C LYS A 243 -8.38 -19.85 -15.92
N PRO A 244 -7.81 -20.25 -14.76
CA PRO A 244 -8.01 -19.52 -13.52
C PRO A 244 -7.48 -18.09 -13.67
N ILE A 245 -8.27 -17.13 -13.21
CA ILE A 245 -7.89 -15.72 -13.30
C ILE A 245 -6.88 -15.42 -12.20
N SER A 246 -5.72 -14.90 -12.60
CA SER A 246 -4.66 -14.52 -11.67
C SER A 246 -4.97 -13.22 -10.95
N ILE A 247 -4.95 -13.28 -9.62
CA ILE A 247 -5.05 -12.11 -8.75
C ILE A 247 -3.86 -11.17 -8.94
N LEU A 248 -2.65 -11.73 -9.03
CA LEU A 248 -1.43 -10.96 -9.26
C LEU A 248 -1.54 -10.09 -10.53
N GLY A 249 -1.93 -10.71 -11.65
CA GLY A 249 -2.08 -9.99 -12.92
C GLY A 249 -3.16 -8.90 -12.86
N THR A 250 -4.24 -9.14 -12.11
CA THR A 250 -5.32 -8.16 -11.93
C THR A 250 -4.86 -6.96 -11.12
N ILE A 251 -4.17 -7.18 -10.00
CA ILE A 251 -3.68 -6.12 -9.12
C ILE A 251 -2.64 -5.26 -9.85
N LEU A 252 -1.64 -5.89 -10.49
CA LEU A 252 -0.61 -5.16 -11.24
C LEU A 252 -1.21 -4.30 -12.36
N ARG A 253 -2.18 -4.82 -13.12
CA ARG A 253 -2.89 -4.05 -14.16
C ARG A 253 -3.80 -2.96 -13.61
N THR A 254 -4.30 -3.10 -12.39
CA THR A 254 -5.18 -2.09 -11.76
C THR A 254 -4.38 -0.87 -11.31
N TYR A 255 -3.12 -1.07 -10.91
CA TYR A 255 -2.24 -0.04 -10.33
C TYR A 255 -0.96 0.22 -11.14
N TRP A 256 -0.94 -0.17 -12.41
CA TRP A 256 0.26 -0.05 -13.26
C TRP A 256 0.80 1.39 -13.34
N THR A 257 -0.07 2.40 -13.34
CA THR A 257 0.33 3.81 -13.35
C THR A 257 1.10 4.20 -12.10
N THR A 258 0.63 3.74 -10.93
CA THR A 258 1.27 4.00 -9.63
C THR A 258 2.61 3.26 -9.52
N LEU A 259 2.68 2.03 -10.04
CA LEU A 259 3.91 1.25 -10.12
C LEU A 259 4.94 1.90 -11.05
N LEU A 260 4.51 2.43 -12.19
CA LEU A 260 5.39 3.12 -13.12
C LEU A 260 5.92 4.43 -12.52
N SER A 261 5.06 5.24 -11.89
CA SER A 261 5.50 6.45 -11.19
C SER A 261 6.44 6.12 -10.04
N ALA A 262 6.25 5.00 -9.33
CA ALA A 262 7.14 4.55 -8.26
C ALA A 262 8.52 4.20 -8.83
N ALA A 263 8.55 3.45 -9.93
CA ALA A 263 9.78 3.09 -10.62
C ALA A 263 10.57 4.33 -11.04
N LEU A 264 9.90 5.34 -11.61
CA LEU A 264 10.56 6.58 -12.05
C LEU A 264 11.16 7.36 -10.87
N LEU A 265 10.43 7.51 -9.76
CA LEU A 265 10.95 8.15 -8.54
C LEU A 265 12.13 7.38 -7.97
N LYS A 266 12.07 6.05 -7.98
CA LYS A 266 13.15 5.20 -7.48
C LYS A 266 14.41 5.32 -8.34
N ILE A 267 14.27 5.30 -9.67
CA ILE A 267 15.38 5.52 -10.61
C ILE A 267 16.03 6.88 -10.36
N LEU A 268 15.22 7.94 -10.23
CA LEU A 268 15.72 9.28 -9.96
C LEU A 268 16.52 9.33 -8.64
N SER A 269 15.98 8.72 -7.58
CA SER A 269 16.68 8.55 -6.31
C SER A 269 18.04 7.86 -6.50
N ASP A 270 18.07 6.74 -7.22
CA ASP A 270 19.27 5.92 -7.36
C ASP A 270 20.34 6.62 -8.21
N VAL A 271 19.93 7.35 -9.25
CA VAL A 271 20.83 8.20 -10.06
C VAL A 271 21.44 9.30 -9.19
N CYS A 272 20.65 9.99 -8.36
CA CYS A 272 21.17 11.03 -7.46
C CYS A 272 22.12 10.46 -6.41
N ALA A 273 21.85 9.26 -5.86
CA ALA A 273 22.77 8.58 -4.95
C ALA A 273 24.12 8.25 -5.62
N LEU A 274 24.08 7.78 -6.88
CA LEU A 274 25.27 7.42 -7.65
C LEU A 274 26.07 8.64 -8.14
N LEU A 275 25.43 9.80 -8.25
CA LEU A 275 26.08 11.06 -8.61
C LEU A 275 27.00 11.58 -7.50
N ASN A 276 26.67 11.32 -6.22
CA ASN A 276 27.43 11.84 -5.08
C ASN A 276 28.90 11.40 -5.04
N PRO A 277 29.25 10.11 -5.23
CA PRO A 277 30.66 9.70 -5.34
C PRO A 277 31.43 10.39 -6.47
N HIS A 278 30.77 10.70 -7.59
CA HIS A 278 31.41 11.42 -8.70
C HIS A 278 31.67 12.90 -8.36
N LEU A 279 30.73 13.55 -7.70
CA LEU A 279 30.94 14.92 -7.23
C LEU A 279 32.01 14.98 -6.14
N LEU A 280 32.10 13.95 -5.29
CA LEU A 280 33.17 13.80 -4.31
C LEU A 280 34.54 13.68 -5.00
N TYR A 281 34.65 12.88 -6.07
CA TYR A 281 35.87 12.82 -6.91
C TYR A 281 36.28 14.21 -7.39
N LEU A 282 35.34 14.96 -7.99
CA LEU A 282 35.60 16.30 -8.52
C LEU A 282 36.01 17.32 -7.44
N ILE A 283 35.45 17.22 -6.23
CA ILE A 283 35.85 18.09 -5.11
C ILE A 283 37.27 17.79 -4.67
N ILE A 284 37.63 16.52 -4.48
CA ILE A 284 38.97 16.15 -4.01
C ILE A 284 40.02 16.60 -5.03
N THR A 285 39.81 16.29 -6.32
CA THR A 285 40.69 16.74 -7.41
C THR A 285 40.73 18.27 -7.54
N PHE A 286 39.64 18.98 -7.22
CA PHE A 286 39.62 20.44 -7.21
C PHE A 286 40.48 21.03 -6.10
N VAL A 287 40.44 20.44 -4.90
CA VAL A 287 41.23 20.88 -3.74
C VAL A 287 42.73 20.75 -4.02
N GLU A 288 43.14 19.70 -4.73
CA GLU A 288 44.53 19.48 -5.12
C GLU A 288 45.02 20.48 -6.20
N ASN A 289 44.22 20.72 -7.24
CA ASN A 289 44.63 21.53 -8.39
C ASN A 289 44.43 23.06 -8.22
N LYS A 290 43.84 23.51 -7.11
CA LYS A 290 43.57 24.94 -6.80
C LYS A 290 42.93 25.73 -7.96
N GLY A 291 41.91 25.15 -8.60
CA GLY A 291 41.17 25.82 -9.66
C GLY A 291 40.32 27.01 -9.17
N TYR A 292 39.54 27.61 -10.07
CA TYR A 292 38.62 28.69 -9.71
C TYR A 292 37.61 28.26 -8.64
N VAL A 293 37.53 29.02 -7.53
CA VAL A 293 36.68 28.76 -6.36
C VAL A 293 35.22 28.43 -6.70
N TRP A 294 34.67 29.05 -7.75
CA TRP A 294 33.28 28.80 -8.16
C TRP A 294 33.03 27.33 -8.56
N LYS A 295 34.03 26.62 -9.10
CA LYS A 295 33.91 25.19 -9.45
C LYS A 295 33.75 24.35 -8.18
N GLY A 296 34.59 24.60 -7.17
CA GLY A 296 34.50 23.91 -5.87
C GLY A 296 33.14 24.14 -5.19
N VAL A 297 32.67 25.39 -5.16
CA VAL A 297 31.33 25.73 -4.62
C VAL A 297 30.23 25.03 -5.41
N MET A 298 30.31 25.00 -6.75
CA MET A 298 29.34 24.32 -7.59
C MET A 298 29.29 22.81 -7.32
N TYR A 299 30.43 22.14 -7.13
CA TYR A 299 30.45 20.73 -6.78
C TYR A 299 29.87 20.47 -5.38
N ALA A 300 30.20 21.30 -4.38
CA ALA A 300 29.67 21.17 -3.02
C ALA A 300 28.15 21.37 -2.96
N VAL A 301 27.63 22.41 -3.63
CA VAL A 301 26.19 22.64 -3.78
C VAL A 301 25.54 21.50 -4.56
N GLY A 302 26.19 21.00 -5.61
CA GLY A 302 25.74 19.83 -6.36
C GLY A 302 25.59 18.58 -5.48
N MET A 303 26.54 18.33 -4.58
CA MET A 303 26.47 17.20 -3.64
C MET A 303 25.30 17.35 -2.67
N PHE A 304 25.12 18.54 -2.10
CA PHE A 304 23.99 18.84 -1.22
C PHE A 304 22.66 18.61 -1.95
N LEU A 305 22.47 19.21 -3.13
CA LEU A 305 21.25 19.06 -3.91
C LEU A 305 21.00 17.60 -4.32
N ALA A 306 22.03 16.87 -4.74
CA ALA A 306 21.89 15.45 -5.09
C ALA A 306 21.46 14.61 -3.87
N ALA A 307 22.00 14.87 -2.68
CA ALA A 307 21.62 14.20 -1.44
C ALA A 307 20.16 14.50 -1.02
N GLU A 308 19.73 15.76 -1.13
CA GLU A 308 18.36 16.16 -0.80
C GLU A 308 17.34 15.59 -1.80
N ILE A 309 17.64 15.67 -3.11
CA ILE A 309 16.78 15.08 -4.15
C ILE A 309 16.68 13.57 -3.96
N HIS A 310 17.80 12.89 -3.66
CA HIS A 310 17.81 11.47 -3.32
C HIS A 310 16.86 11.18 -2.15
N THR A 311 16.99 11.90 -1.04
CA THR A 311 16.20 11.68 0.18
C THR A 311 14.70 11.91 -0.06
N ILE A 312 14.35 13.04 -0.70
CA ILE A 312 12.95 13.38 -0.99
C ILE A 312 12.34 12.32 -1.91
N THR A 313 12.99 11.99 -3.03
CA THR A 313 12.45 11.04 -4.01
C THR A 313 12.34 9.62 -3.44
N LEU A 314 13.31 9.19 -2.63
CA LEU A 314 13.27 7.89 -1.94
C LEU A 314 12.10 7.80 -0.94
N GLN A 315 11.84 8.86 -0.18
CA GLN A 315 10.75 8.87 0.79
C GLN A 315 9.37 8.93 0.11
N HIS A 316 9.24 9.69 -0.98
CA HIS A 316 8.02 9.71 -1.79
C HIS A 316 7.75 8.37 -2.49
N TYR A 317 8.79 7.74 -3.04
CA TYR A 317 8.72 6.36 -3.51
C TYR A 317 8.19 5.42 -2.42
N SER A 318 8.78 5.48 -1.22
CA SER A 318 8.42 4.60 -0.11
C SER A 318 6.96 4.81 0.32
N ASN A 319 6.54 6.06 0.55
CA ASN A 319 5.16 6.39 0.91
C ASN A 319 4.14 5.89 -0.13
N MET A 320 4.46 6.06 -1.42
CA MET A 320 3.58 5.60 -2.50
C MET A 320 3.48 4.08 -2.54
N MET A 321 4.57 3.36 -2.32
CA MET A 321 4.56 1.89 -2.28
C MET A 321 3.85 1.35 -1.02
N TYR A 322 4.00 2.00 0.14
CA TYR A 322 3.23 1.64 1.34
C TYR A 322 1.73 1.86 1.15
N THR A 323 1.33 3.01 0.61
CA THR A 323 -0.08 3.32 0.29
C THR A 323 -0.64 2.30 -0.71
N LEU A 324 0.14 1.95 -1.74
CA LEU A 324 -0.24 0.94 -2.71
C LEU A 324 -0.46 -0.44 -2.06
N GLY A 325 0.43 -0.86 -1.17
CA GLY A 325 0.29 -2.10 -0.39
C GLY A 325 -1.00 -2.13 0.43
N ILE A 326 -1.31 -1.04 1.13
CA ILE A 326 -2.57 -0.90 1.89
C ILE A 326 -3.78 -1.01 0.97
N ASN A 327 -3.75 -0.34 -0.20
CA ASN A 327 -4.82 -0.39 -1.18
C ASN A 327 -5.00 -1.81 -1.77
N TRP A 328 -3.92 -2.57 -1.95
CA TRP A 328 -4.00 -4.00 -2.31
C TRP A 328 -4.70 -4.81 -1.22
N ARG A 329 -4.32 -4.62 0.05
CA ARG A 329 -4.94 -5.32 1.19
C ARG A 329 -6.44 -5.01 1.26
N THR A 330 -6.84 -3.75 1.17
CA THR A 330 -8.24 -3.34 1.22
C THR A 330 -9.07 -3.97 0.10
N ALA A 331 -8.55 -3.95 -1.14
CA ALA A 331 -9.21 -4.58 -2.28
C ALA A 331 -9.34 -6.10 -2.10
N LEU A 332 -8.25 -6.75 -1.68
CA LEU A 332 -8.20 -8.20 -1.49
C LEU A 332 -9.10 -8.68 -0.36
N MET A 333 -9.06 -8.03 0.80
CA MET A 333 -9.93 -8.35 1.94
C MET A 333 -11.41 -8.24 1.54
N SER A 334 -11.80 -7.16 0.85
CA SER A 334 -13.18 -7.01 0.40
C SER A 334 -13.57 -8.07 -0.64
N ALA A 335 -12.67 -8.41 -1.57
CA ALA A 335 -12.93 -9.42 -2.58
C ALA A 335 -13.06 -10.83 -1.96
N ILE A 336 -12.17 -11.18 -1.03
CA ILE A 336 -12.20 -12.45 -0.28
C ILE A 336 -13.49 -12.52 0.54
N TYR A 337 -13.86 -11.45 1.24
CA TYR A 337 -15.09 -11.39 2.04
C TYR A 337 -16.34 -11.60 1.16
N LYS A 338 -16.46 -10.86 0.05
CA LYS A 338 -17.58 -11.02 -0.89
C LYS A 338 -17.62 -12.42 -1.52
N LYS A 339 -16.46 -13.02 -1.81
CA LYS A 339 -16.36 -14.39 -2.33
C LYS A 339 -16.76 -15.42 -1.27
N ALA A 340 -16.36 -15.23 -0.02
CA ALA A 340 -16.70 -16.12 1.10
C ALA A 340 -18.23 -16.22 1.32
N LEU A 341 -18.96 -15.14 1.07
CA LEU A 341 -20.43 -15.12 1.13
C LEU A 341 -21.11 -15.85 -0.04
N ARG A 342 -20.37 -16.22 -1.10
CA ARG A 342 -20.92 -16.85 -2.32
C ARG A 342 -20.35 -18.22 -2.61
N ILE A 343 -19.35 -18.68 -1.85
CA ILE A 343 -18.68 -19.95 -2.09
C ILE A 343 -19.66 -21.13 -1.92
N SER A 344 -19.60 -22.09 -2.84
CA SER A 344 -20.45 -23.28 -2.81
C SER A 344 -20.18 -24.15 -1.58
N SER A 345 -21.17 -24.94 -1.18
CA SER A 345 -21.06 -25.90 -0.07
C SER A 345 -19.97 -26.95 -0.30
N SER A 346 -19.75 -27.37 -1.55
CA SER A 346 -18.63 -28.25 -1.92
C SER A 346 -17.28 -27.58 -1.70
N SER A 347 -17.12 -26.35 -2.19
CA SER A 347 -15.89 -25.59 -2.04
C SER A 347 -15.61 -25.25 -0.57
N ARG A 348 -16.65 -24.99 0.24
CA ARG A 348 -16.57 -24.73 1.69
C ARG A 348 -16.06 -25.94 2.50
N LYS A 349 -16.16 -27.17 1.98
CA LYS A 349 -15.50 -28.36 2.58
C LYS A 349 -13.99 -28.36 2.37
N THR A 350 -13.53 -27.78 1.26
CA THR A 350 -12.09 -27.71 0.92
C THR A 350 -11.39 -26.45 1.43
N VAL A 351 -12.17 -25.41 1.75
CA VAL A 351 -11.67 -24.17 2.32
C VAL A 351 -12.40 -23.91 3.64
N SER A 352 -11.69 -24.14 4.75
CA SER A 352 -12.20 -23.92 6.10
C SER A 352 -12.36 -22.44 6.42
N VAL A 353 -13.20 -22.11 7.39
CA VAL A 353 -13.35 -20.73 7.90
C VAL A 353 -12.01 -20.18 8.40
N GLY A 354 -11.21 -21.01 9.06
CA GLY A 354 -9.86 -20.64 9.51
C GLY A 354 -8.93 -20.27 8.35
N GLU A 355 -9.01 -20.99 7.23
CA GLU A 355 -8.26 -20.64 6.02
C GLU A 355 -8.73 -19.32 5.41
N ILE A 356 -10.03 -19.03 5.38
CA ILE A 356 -10.55 -17.74 4.89
C ILE A 356 -10.04 -16.59 5.76
N VAL A 357 -10.09 -16.74 7.09
CA VAL A 357 -9.54 -15.76 8.02
C VAL A 357 -8.04 -15.58 7.79
N ASN A 358 -7.30 -16.67 7.57
CA ASN A 358 -5.86 -16.62 7.27
C ASN A 358 -5.58 -15.91 5.93
N LEU A 359 -6.38 -16.15 4.89
CA LEU A 359 -6.27 -15.45 3.60
C LEU A 359 -6.44 -13.92 3.77
N MET A 360 -7.36 -13.50 4.65
CA MET A 360 -7.59 -12.08 4.92
C MET A 360 -6.52 -11.48 5.84
N ALA A 361 -6.18 -12.15 6.95
CA ALA A 361 -5.31 -11.60 7.99
C ALA A 361 -3.82 -11.73 7.66
N VAL A 362 -3.40 -12.81 6.99
CA VAL A 362 -1.98 -13.10 6.71
C VAL A 362 -1.68 -12.87 5.24
N ASP A 363 -2.37 -13.53 4.31
CA ASP A 363 -2.02 -13.44 2.88
C ASP A 363 -2.21 -12.03 2.30
N ALA A 364 -3.31 -11.35 2.63
CA ALA A 364 -3.50 -9.96 2.22
C ALA A 364 -2.50 -9.00 2.90
N GLN A 365 -2.07 -9.30 4.13
CA GLN A 365 -1.04 -8.52 4.83
C GLN A 365 0.35 -8.68 4.21
N ARG A 366 0.70 -9.88 3.72
CA ARG A 366 1.95 -10.10 2.95
C ARG A 366 2.02 -9.21 1.71
N CYS A 367 0.87 -8.91 1.08
CA CYS A 367 0.84 -7.98 -0.05
C CYS A 367 1.22 -6.54 0.34
N VAL A 368 0.94 -6.12 1.58
CA VAL A 368 1.39 -4.82 2.12
C VAL A 368 2.89 -4.81 2.34
N GLU A 369 3.38 -5.84 3.03
CA GLU A 369 4.80 -5.96 3.42
C GLU A 369 5.73 -6.04 2.22
N THR A 370 5.33 -6.72 1.14
CA THR A 370 6.15 -6.86 -0.07
C THR A 370 6.15 -5.61 -0.95
N ALA A 371 5.13 -4.75 -0.88
CA ALA A 371 4.99 -3.62 -1.80
C ALA A 371 6.24 -2.70 -1.84
N PRO A 372 6.83 -2.25 -0.70
CA PRO A 372 8.05 -1.43 -0.71
C PRO A 372 9.28 -2.10 -1.34
N PHE A 373 9.33 -3.43 -1.35
CA PHE A 373 10.47 -4.22 -1.86
C PHE A 373 10.31 -4.63 -3.31
N LEU A 374 9.15 -4.40 -3.93
CA LEU A 374 8.87 -4.86 -5.30
C LEU A 374 9.88 -4.31 -6.32
N HIS A 375 10.21 -3.01 -6.23
CA HIS A 375 11.22 -2.42 -7.12
C HIS A 375 12.66 -2.71 -6.67
N ALA A 376 12.88 -3.00 -5.39
CA ALA A 376 14.21 -3.30 -4.86
C ALA A 376 14.88 -4.47 -5.58
N GLY A 377 14.10 -5.47 -6.03
CA GLY A 377 14.63 -6.66 -6.71
C GLY A 377 15.40 -6.35 -8.00
N TRP A 378 14.88 -5.48 -8.87
CA TRP A 378 15.54 -5.14 -10.13
C TRP A 378 16.49 -3.95 -9.98
N THR A 379 16.16 -2.96 -9.14
CA THR A 379 17.05 -1.80 -8.91
C THR A 379 18.36 -2.23 -8.29
N LEU A 380 18.34 -3.22 -7.38
CA LEU A 380 19.54 -3.84 -6.81
C LEU A 380 20.55 -4.27 -7.89
N LEU A 381 20.09 -4.98 -8.92
CA LEU A 381 20.96 -5.49 -9.98
C LEU A 381 21.56 -4.33 -10.77
N VAL A 382 20.74 -3.33 -11.10
CA VAL A 382 21.19 -2.12 -11.79
C VAL A 382 22.24 -1.37 -10.96
N THR A 383 22.00 -1.17 -9.66
CA THR A 383 22.96 -0.48 -8.78
C THR A 383 24.29 -1.23 -8.70
N ILE A 384 24.28 -2.56 -8.56
CA ILE A 384 25.52 -3.36 -8.55
C ILE A 384 26.29 -3.20 -9.86
N ILE A 385 25.61 -3.31 -11.00
CA ILE A 385 26.24 -3.19 -12.32
C ILE A 385 26.87 -1.80 -12.50
N VAL A 386 26.15 -0.74 -12.13
CA VAL A 386 26.64 0.65 -12.29
C VAL A 386 27.79 0.94 -11.33
N CYS A 387 27.71 0.53 -10.06
CA CYS A 387 28.83 0.67 -9.12
C CYS A 387 30.05 -0.12 -9.58
N MET A 388 29.87 -1.34 -10.10
CA MET A 388 30.95 -2.16 -10.63
C MET A 388 31.62 -1.49 -11.84
N TYR A 389 30.84 -0.89 -12.74
CA TYR A 389 31.38 -0.13 -13.87
C TYR A 389 32.27 1.03 -13.40
N PHE A 390 31.80 1.83 -12.42
CA PHE A 390 32.58 2.96 -11.92
C PHE A 390 33.81 2.53 -11.11
N LEU A 391 33.70 1.49 -10.29
CA LEU A 391 34.85 0.94 -9.57
C LEU A 391 35.89 0.39 -10.53
N TRP A 392 35.48 -0.32 -11.59
CA TRP A 392 36.39 -0.82 -12.61
C TRP A 392 37.15 0.32 -13.31
N ARG A 393 36.51 1.46 -13.55
CA ARG A 393 37.19 2.63 -14.12
C ARG A 393 38.23 3.26 -13.19
N ILE A 394 38.08 3.12 -11.89
CA ILE A 394 38.95 3.74 -10.88
C ILE A 394 40.08 2.78 -10.45
N LEU A 395 39.75 1.52 -10.16
CA LEU A 395 40.66 0.52 -9.60
C LEU A 395 41.07 -0.57 -10.60
N GLY A 396 40.48 -0.60 -11.80
CA GLY A 396 40.74 -1.65 -12.79
C GLY A 396 40.47 -3.05 -12.25
N VAL A 397 41.41 -3.97 -12.53
CA VAL A 397 41.34 -5.39 -12.13
C VAL A 397 41.28 -5.57 -10.61
N ALA A 398 41.82 -4.63 -9.82
CA ALA A 398 41.78 -4.68 -8.35
C ALA A 398 40.36 -4.61 -7.77
N THR A 399 39.38 -4.17 -8.56
CA THR A 399 37.95 -4.25 -8.21
C THR A 399 37.49 -5.69 -7.95
N LEU A 400 38.06 -6.66 -8.67
CA LEU A 400 37.68 -8.08 -8.55
C LEU A 400 37.98 -8.65 -7.16
N ALA A 401 39.03 -8.17 -6.49
CA ALA A 401 39.39 -8.62 -5.14
C ALA A 401 38.30 -8.25 -4.12
N GLY A 402 37.82 -6.99 -4.16
CA GLY A 402 36.72 -6.54 -3.33
C GLY A 402 35.41 -7.26 -3.63
N ILE A 403 35.11 -7.49 -4.91
CA ILE A 403 33.93 -8.27 -5.35
C ILE A 403 34.02 -9.72 -4.86
N ALA A 404 35.18 -10.36 -4.94
CA ALA A 404 35.36 -11.73 -4.46
C ALA A 404 35.00 -11.85 -2.97
N ILE A 405 35.44 -10.89 -2.14
CA ILE A 405 35.06 -10.83 -0.72
C ILE A 405 33.55 -10.64 -0.56
N LEU A 406 32.93 -9.72 -1.31
CA LEU A 406 31.48 -9.52 -1.25
C LEU A 406 30.72 -10.80 -1.61
N ILE A 407 31.13 -11.50 -2.67
CA ILE A 407 30.51 -12.76 -3.11
C ILE A 407 30.68 -13.85 -2.06
N ILE A 408 31.85 -13.95 -1.41
CA ILE A 408 32.11 -14.92 -0.33
C ILE A 408 31.26 -14.65 0.92
N LEU A 409 30.95 -13.38 1.22
CA LEU A 409 30.13 -13.01 2.37
C LEU A 409 28.64 -13.38 2.20
N ILE A 410 28.14 -13.43 0.96
CA ILE A 410 26.74 -13.81 0.68
C ILE A 410 26.40 -15.23 1.19
N PRO A 411 27.10 -16.32 0.82
CA PRO A 411 26.79 -17.66 1.30
C PRO A 411 26.97 -17.78 2.81
N ILE A 412 27.96 -17.11 3.41
CA ILE A 412 28.16 -17.07 4.86
C ILE A 412 26.90 -16.49 5.54
N ASN A 413 26.41 -15.34 5.06
CA ASN A 413 25.19 -14.73 5.59
C ASN A 413 23.96 -15.61 5.38
N VAL A 414 23.82 -16.26 4.21
CA VAL A 414 22.68 -17.14 3.91
C VAL A 414 22.66 -18.39 4.79
N VAL A 415 23.79 -19.10 4.91
CA VAL A 415 23.92 -20.30 5.74
C VAL A 415 23.67 -19.96 7.21
N THR A 416 24.26 -18.86 7.68
CA THR A 416 24.10 -18.42 9.06
C THR A 416 22.66 -18.03 9.37
N THR A 417 22.02 -17.26 8.48
CA THR A 417 20.59 -16.90 8.62
C THR A 417 19.68 -18.13 8.64
N LYS A 418 19.92 -19.11 7.76
CA LYS A 418 19.17 -20.38 7.76
C LYS A 418 19.35 -21.15 9.07
N ARG A 419 20.56 -21.16 9.63
CA ARG A 419 20.85 -21.83 10.90
C ARG A 419 20.18 -21.11 12.08
N ILE A 420 20.25 -19.77 12.13
CA ILE A 420 19.53 -18.94 13.11
C ILE A 420 18.03 -19.24 13.05
N ARG A 421 17.43 -19.23 11.85
CA ARG A 421 16.01 -19.54 11.65
C ARG A 421 15.65 -20.94 12.15
N THR A 422 16.50 -21.93 11.91
CA THR A 422 16.28 -23.30 12.39
C THR A 422 16.31 -23.38 13.93
N LEU A 423 17.27 -22.68 14.56
CA LEU A 423 17.35 -22.59 16.03
C LEU A 423 16.13 -21.87 16.61
N GLN A 424 15.69 -20.77 16.01
CA GLN A 424 14.48 -20.04 16.40
C GLN A 424 13.22 -20.92 16.29
N LEU A 425 13.09 -21.71 15.21
CA LEU A 425 11.96 -22.65 15.07
C LEU A 425 11.96 -23.74 16.15
N ARG A 426 13.14 -24.23 16.57
CA ARG A 426 13.25 -25.16 17.71
C ARG A 426 12.93 -24.49 19.04
N GLN A 427 13.41 -23.26 19.24
CA GLN A 427 13.13 -22.46 20.43
C GLN A 427 11.63 -22.17 20.58
N LEU A 428 10.93 -21.89 19.48
CA LEU A 428 9.47 -21.69 19.49
C LEU A 428 8.72 -22.92 20.03
N LYS A 429 9.17 -24.15 19.73
CA LYS A 429 8.53 -25.37 20.28
C LYS A 429 8.59 -25.42 21.80
N HIS A 430 9.75 -25.14 22.41
CA HIS A 430 9.88 -25.07 23.87
C HIS A 430 9.15 -23.87 24.47
N LYS A 431 9.10 -22.75 23.75
CA LYS A 431 8.30 -21.59 24.16
C LYS A 431 6.81 -21.93 24.21
N ASP A 432 6.29 -22.63 23.21
CA ASP A 432 4.88 -23.03 23.13
C ASP A 432 4.54 -24.06 24.22
N GLU A 433 5.42 -25.04 24.46
CA GLU A 433 5.33 -25.97 25.58
C GLU A 433 5.27 -25.24 26.92
N ARG A 434 6.16 -24.27 27.14
CA ARG A 434 6.20 -23.44 28.36
C ARG A 434 4.91 -22.63 28.54
N VAL A 435 4.45 -21.95 27.49
CA VAL A 435 3.23 -21.11 27.55
C VAL A 435 2.01 -21.97 27.83
N LYS A 436 1.89 -23.14 27.20
CA LYS A 436 0.82 -24.10 27.47
C LYS A 436 0.84 -24.56 28.93
N PHE A 437 1.99 -24.97 29.44
CA PHE A 437 2.11 -25.45 30.82
C PHE A 437 1.80 -24.34 31.85
N ILE A 438 2.24 -23.10 31.59
CA ILE A 438 1.88 -21.94 32.43
C ILE A 438 0.35 -21.71 32.40
N SER A 439 -0.28 -21.84 31.24
CA SER A 439 -1.74 -21.68 31.12
C SER A 439 -2.51 -22.72 31.94
N GLU A 440 -2.05 -23.97 31.93
CA GLU A 440 -2.63 -25.06 32.74
C GLU A 440 -2.48 -24.78 34.24
N VAL A 441 -1.30 -24.31 34.67
CA VAL A 441 -1.02 -23.89 36.06
C VAL A 441 -1.93 -22.74 36.50
N LEU A 442 -2.13 -21.72 35.65
CA LEU A 442 -2.99 -20.58 35.96
C LEU A 442 -4.47 -20.98 36.04
N SER A 443 -4.92 -21.86 35.14
CA SER A 443 -6.29 -22.39 35.18
C SER A 443 -6.55 -23.22 36.44
N GLY A 444 -5.52 -23.93 36.94
CA GLY A 444 -5.59 -24.77 38.14
C GLY A 444 -5.07 -24.11 39.42
N ILE A 445 -4.86 -22.78 39.45
CA ILE A 445 -4.04 -22.12 40.48
C ILE A 445 -4.53 -22.36 41.91
N LYS A 446 -5.85 -22.41 42.11
CA LYS A 446 -6.46 -22.68 43.43
C LYS A 446 -6.09 -24.06 43.95
N ILE A 447 -6.13 -25.08 43.09
CA ILE A 447 -5.79 -26.47 43.45
C ILE A 447 -4.30 -26.54 43.81
N LEU A 448 -3.42 -25.99 42.98
CA LEU A 448 -1.98 -26.01 43.22
C LEU A 448 -1.60 -25.31 44.55
N LYS A 449 -2.28 -24.21 44.89
CA LYS A 449 -2.13 -23.48 46.17
C LYS A 449 -2.59 -24.32 47.37
N MET A 450 -3.74 -25.00 47.26
CA MET A 450 -4.26 -25.86 48.32
C MET A 450 -3.31 -27.03 48.65
N TYR A 451 -2.58 -27.54 47.65
CA TYR A 451 -1.60 -28.63 47.82
C TYR A 451 -0.15 -28.16 48.01
N ALA A 452 0.12 -26.85 48.09
CA ALA A 452 1.46 -26.27 48.18
C ALA A 452 2.45 -26.77 47.10
N TRP A 453 1.96 -27.03 45.89
CA TRP A 453 2.74 -27.60 44.78
C TRP A 453 3.48 -26.56 43.93
N GLU A 454 3.42 -25.27 44.27
CA GLU A 454 3.92 -24.20 43.41
C GLU A 454 5.41 -24.34 43.11
N GLN A 455 6.20 -24.75 44.10
CA GLN A 455 7.65 -24.91 43.93
C GLN A 455 8.02 -26.07 42.99
N SER A 456 7.23 -27.16 43.03
CA SER A 456 7.41 -28.30 42.13
C SER A 456 7.10 -27.90 40.68
N PHE A 457 5.95 -27.28 40.44
CA PHE A 457 5.56 -26.80 39.10
C PHE A 457 6.51 -25.71 38.58
N ARG A 458 6.97 -24.79 39.45
CA ARG A 458 8.00 -23.80 39.11
C ARG A 458 9.27 -24.46 38.58
N THR A 459 9.74 -25.51 39.24
CA THR A 459 10.95 -26.23 38.83
C THR A 459 10.78 -26.87 37.46
N SER A 460 9.61 -27.47 37.19
CA SER A 460 9.28 -28.02 35.87
C SER A 460 9.23 -26.95 34.77
N ILE A 461 8.67 -25.78 35.05
CA ILE A 461 8.68 -24.63 34.13
C ILE A 461 10.12 -24.17 33.84
N LEU A 462 10.96 -24.06 34.86
CA LEU A 462 12.36 -23.64 34.72
C LEU A 462 13.18 -24.62 33.87
N LYS A 463 12.96 -25.94 34.02
CA LYS A 463 13.61 -26.94 33.15
C LYS A 463 13.29 -26.74 31.67
N ILE A 464 12.06 -26.37 31.33
CA ILE A 464 11.69 -26.03 29.95
C ILE A 464 12.36 -24.71 29.54
N ARG A 465 12.37 -23.72 30.44
CA ARG A 465 13.00 -22.42 30.20
C ARG A 465 14.49 -22.53 29.94
N ASP A 466 15.23 -23.41 30.61
CA ASP A 466 16.67 -23.59 30.37
C ASP A 466 16.95 -24.15 28.97
N LYS A 467 16.14 -25.10 28.51
CA LYS A 467 16.20 -25.59 27.11
C LYS A 467 15.93 -24.45 26.13
N GLU A 468 14.89 -23.65 26.39
CA GLU A 468 14.55 -22.47 25.58
C GLU A 468 15.71 -21.46 25.52
N LEU A 469 16.31 -21.15 26.68
CA LEU A 469 17.42 -20.19 26.82
C LEU A 469 18.69 -20.67 26.13
N SER A 470 19.02 -21.97 26.19
CA SER A 470 20.21 -22.52 25.53
C SER A 470 20.18 -22.29 24.01
N LEU A 471 19.04 -22.57 23.38
CA LEU A 471 18.83 -22.33 21.95
C LEU A 471 18.84 -20.83 21.61
N LEU A 472 18.22 -20.01 22.47
CA LEU A 472 18.20 -18.56 22.31
C LEU A 472 19.63 -17.99 22.39
N LYS A 473 20.45 -18.46 23.33
CA LYS A 473 21.85 -18.06 23.49
C LYS A 473 22.67 -18.42 22.25
N THR A 474 22.55 -19.65 21.74
CA THR A 474 23.24 -20.06 20.50
C THR A 474 22.81 -19.22 19.31
N ALA A 475 21.51 -18.94 19.16
CA ALA A 475 21.02 -18.09 18.08
C ALA A 475 21.52 -16.64 18.20
N ALA A 476 21.56 -16.10 19.42
CA ALA A 476 22.06 -14.75 19.69
C ALA A 476 23.57 -14.63 19.40
N MET A 477 24.38 -15.60 19.83
CA MET A 477 25.81 -15.65 19.52
C MET A 477 26.04 -15.70 18.00
N LEU A 478 25.29 -16.55 17.30
CA LEU A 478 25.40 -16.68 15.85
C LEU A 478 24.97 -15.40 15.11
N SER A 479 23.93 -14.72 15.62
CA SER A 479 23.50 -13.41 15.13
C SER A 479 24.57 -12.35 15.35
N ALA A 480 25.18 -12.31 16.54
CA ALA A 480 26.27 -11.38 16.85
C ALA A 480 27.47 -11.60 15.92
N SER A 481 27.84 -12.86 15.65
CA SER A 481 28.89 -13.18 14.67
C SER A 481 28.55 -12.68 13.27
N THR A 482 27.29 -12.82 12.82
CA THR A 482 26.85 -12.33 11.50
C THR A 482 26.91 -10.80 11.43
N SER A 483 26.45 -10.13 12.49
CA SER A 483 26.52 -8.66 12.60
C SER A 483 27.97 -8.17 12.56
N PHE A 484 28.88 -8.86 13.27
CA PHE A 484 30.31 -8.56 13.24
C PHE A 484 30.90 -8.74 11.83
N CYS A 485 30.64 -9.88 11.16
CA CYS A 485 31.09 -10.09 9.77
C CYS A 485 30.57 -9.00 8.82
N THR A 486 29.33 -8.55 9.00
CA THR A 486 28.70 -7.49 8.19
C THR A 486 29.27 -6.10 8.51
N LEU A 487 29.79 -5.88 9.71
CA LEU A 487 30.50 -4.65 10.07
C LEU A 487 31.91 -4.63 9.45
N CYS A 488 32.64 -5.74 9.55
CA CYS A 488 33.99 -5.87 9.00
C CYS A 488 34.02 -5.94 7.47
N SER A 489 32.90 -6.26 6.80
CA SER A 489 32.85 -6.44 5.36
C SER A 489 33.36 -5.24 4.58
N SER A 490 33.00 -4.02 4.97
CA SER A 490 33.44 -2.80 4.25
C SER A 490 34.95 -2.60 4.36
N ILE A 491 35.52 -2.87 5.53
CA ILE A 491 36.95 -2.78 5.78
C ILE A 491 37.69 -3.83 4.95
N LEU A 492 37.23 -5.08 4.98
CA LEU A 492 37.86 -6.18 4.24
C LEU A 492 37.82 -5.95 2.73
N VAL A 493 36.71 -5.46 2.19
CA VAL A 493 36.54 -5.16 0.77
C VAL A 493 37.48 -4.03 0.34
N SER A 494 37.51 -2.92 1.08
CA SER A 494 38.44 -1.82 0.80
C SER A 494 39.89 -2.24 0.93
N LEU A 495 40.24 -2.95 2.00
CA LEU A 495 41.61 -3.45 2.23
C LEU A 495 42.06 -4.34 1.09
N ALA A 496 41.26 -5.34 0.69
CA ALA A 496 41.66 -6.25 -0.38
C ALA A 496 41.78 -5.53 -1.74
N SER A 497 40.85 -4.66 -2.08
CA SER A 497 40.93 -3.90 -3.33
C SER A 497 42.10 -2.94 -3.37
N PHE A 498 42.37 -2.19 -2.30
CA PHE A 498 43.51 -1.26 -2.28
C PHE A 498 44.86 -1.98 -2.22
N THR A 499 44.96 -3.08 -1.46
CA THR A 499 46.17 -3.91 -1.43
C THR A 499 46.47 -4.48 -2.81
N VAL A 500 45.48 -5.04 -3.52
CA VAL A 500 45.69 -5.54 -4.89
C VAL A 500 46.01 -4.40 -5.86
N PHE A 501 45.39 -3.24 -5.70
CA PHE A 501 45.64 -2.08 -6.56
C PHE A 501 47.10 -1.61 -6.48
N VAL A 502 47.67 -1.53 -5.28
CA VAL A 502 49.06 -1.10 -5.06
C VAL A 502 50.06 -2.19 -5.46
N LEU A 503 49.74 -3.48 -5.24
CA LEU A 503 50.67 -4.58 -5.50
C LEU A 503 50.73 -5.03 -6.97
N ILE A 504 49.71 -4.76 -7.79
CA ILE A 504 49.63 -5.28 -9.16
C ILE A 504 50.54 -4.53 -10.14
N ASP A 505 50.76 -3.24 -9.93
CA ASP A 505 51.60 -2.38 -10.76
C ASP A 505 52.16 -1.24 -9.90
N GLU A 506 53.48 -1.03 -9.92
CA GLU A 506 54.16 0.04 -9.19
C GLU A 506 53.70 1.44 -9.62
N ARG A 507 53.10 1.56 -10.81
CA ARG A 507 52.53 2.82 -11.33
C ARG A 507 51.20 3.19 -10.67
N ASN A 508 50.54 2.26 -9.99
CA ASN A 508 49.26 2.51 -9.34
C ASN A 508 49.47 3.22 -8.01
N VAL A 509 49.32 4.55 -8.01
CA VAL A 509 49.37 5.36 -6.80
C VAL A 509 47.96 5.47 -6.20
N LEU A 510 47.82 5.06 -4.94
CA LEU A 510 46.57 5.21 -4.20
C LEU A 510 46.41 6.67 -3.75
N THR A 511 45.74 7.47 -4.56
CA THR A 511 45.44 8.87 -4.24
C THR A 511 44.16 9.01 -3.40
N PRO A 512 43.97 10.14 -2.68
CA PRO A 512 42.78 10.36 -1.86
C PRO A 512 41.47 10.24 -2.64
N GLU A 513 41.41 10.76 -3.87
CA GLU A 513 40.23 10.69 -4.72
C GLU A 513 39.91 9.25 -5.13
N ILE A 514 40.91 8.42 -5.43
CA ILE A 514 40.71 6.99 -5.72
C ILE A 514 40.17 6.29 -4.47
N ALA A 515 40.79 6.50 -3.31
CA ALA A 515 40.43 5.83 -2.07
C ALA A 515 39.02 6.20 -1.59
N PHE A 516 38.70 7.49 -1.45
CA PHE A 516 37.42 7.95 -0.91
C PHE A 516 36.25 7.62 -1.84
N VAL A 517 36.44 7.73 -3.15
CA VAL A 517 35.38 7.46 -4.14
C VAL A 517 35.11 5.96 -4.23
N ALA A 518 36.16 5.13 -4.20
CA ALA A 518 36.00 3.67 -4.15
C ALA A 518 35.28 3.24 -2.86
N MET A 519 35.67 3.78 -1.69
CA MET A 519 34.97 3.54 -0.42
C MET A 519 33.48 3.93 -0.49
N ALA A 520 33.16 5.08 -1.10
CA ALA A 520 31.78 5.51 -1.28
C ALA A 520 30.98 4.51 -2.14
N PHE A 521 31.53 4.03 -3.25
CA PHE A 521 30.88 3.02 -4.08
C PHE A 521 30.71 1.66 -3.37
N PHE A 522 31.72 1.20 -2.61
CA PHE A 522 31.59 -0.01 -1.80
C PHE A 522 30.47 0.11 -0.76
N ASN A 523 30.33 1.27 -0.10
CA ASN A 523 29.26 1.53 0.85
C ASN A 523 27.87 1.54 0.18
N ILE A 524 27.75 2.11 -1.01
CA ILE A 524 26.50 2.08 -1.79
C ILE A 524 26.13 0.64 -2.15
N MET A 525 27.08 -0.21 -2.57
CA MET A 525 26.80 -1.62 -2.90
C MET A 525 26.45 -2.49 -1.67
N ARG A 526 26.91 -2.11 -0.48
CA ARG A 526 26.67 -2.86 0.76
C ARG A 526 25.20 -2.97 1.12
N LEU A 527 24.46 -1.85 1.07
CA LEU A 527 23.04 -1.83 1.48
C LEU A 527 22.17 -2.76 0.63
N PRO A 528 22.22 -2.70 -0.72
CA PRO A 528 21.45 -3.61 -1.56
C PRO A 528 21.79 -5.09 -1.33
N LEU A 529 23.08 -5.43 -1.16
CA LEU A 529 23.51 -6.80 -0.88
C LEU A 529 22.97 -7.32 0.46
N SER A 530 22.92 -6.47 1.49
CA SER A 530 22.36 -6.85 2.79
C SER A 530 20.85 -7.09 2.75
N TYR A 531 20.12 -6.33 1.91
CA TYR A 531 18.66 -6.46 1.79
C TYR A 531 18.22 -7.48 0.73
N PHE A 532 19.13 -8.01 -0.07
CA PHE A 532 18.80 -8.97 -1.12
C PHE A 532 18.08 -10.22 -0.58
N PRO A 533 18.55 -10.90 0.48
CA PRO A 533 17.86 -12.08 1.01
C PRO A 533 16.42 -11.77 1.45
N THR A 534 16.22 -10.64 2.12
CA THR A 534 14.91 -10.17 2.57
C THR A 534 13.97 -9.86 1.40
N THR A 535 14.49 -9.25 0.34
CA THR A 535 13.73 -8.95 -0.88
C THR A 535 13.26 -10.24 -1.58
N VAL A 536 14.15 -11.23 -1.68
CA VAL A 536 13.80 -12.55 -2.23
C VAL A 536 12.74 -13.25 -1.37
N GLU A 537 12.89 -13.22 -0.04
CA GLU A 537 11.91 -13.80 0.89
C GLU A 537 10.52 -13.18 0.74
N PHE A 538 10.41 -11.85 0.78
CA PHE A 538 9.12 -11.16 0.62
C PHE A 538 8.50 -11.39 -0.76
N THR A 539 9.32 -11.49 -1.80
CA THR A 539 8.87 -11.79 -3.17
C THR A 539 8.28 -13.20 -3.25
N ILE A 540 8.95 -14.21 -2.70
CA ILE A 540 8.45 -15.59 -2.67
C ILE A 540 7.14 -15.66 -1.87
N GLN A 541 7.10 -15.05 -0.68
CA GLN A 541 5.89 -15.02 0.15
C GLN A 541 4.71 -14.37 -0.57
N PHE A 542 4.95 -13.28 -1.30
CA PHE A 542 3.93 -12.62 -2.11
C PHE A 542 3.40 -13.50 -3.25
N PHE A 543 4.28 -14.22 -3.96
CA PHE A 543 3.86 -15.16 -5.00
C PHE A 543 3.01 -16.31 -4.43
N VAL A 544 3.40 -16.87 -3.28
CA VAL A 544 2.63 -17.92 -2.61
C VAL A 544 1.27 -17.38 -2.14
N ALA A 545 1.24 -16.19 -1.53
CA ALA A 545 0.02 -15.56 -1.04
C ALA A 545 -0.97 -15.26 -2.18
N THR A 546 -0.50 -14.62 -3.25
CA THR A 546 -1.32 -14.31 -4.42
C THR A 546 -1.81 -15.58 -5.11
N LYS A 547 -1.04 -16.67 -5.14
CA LYS A 547 -1.47 -17.99 -5.65
C LYS A 547 -2.58 -18.59 -4.79
N ARG A 548 -2.48 -18.54 -3.46
CA ARG A 548 -3.52 -19.03 -2.53
C ARG A 548 -4.82 -18.23 -2.66
N ILE A 549 -4.74 -16.90 -2.68
CA ILE A 549 -5.90 -16.03 -2.90
C ILE A 549 -6.50 -16.31 -4.28
N SER A 550 -5.67 -16.45 -5.32
CA SER A 550 -6.14 -16.77 -6.67
C SER A 550 -6.88 -18.11 -6.70
N LYS A 551 -6.39 -19.15 -6.02
CA LYS A 551 -7.08 -20.44 -5.91
C LYS A 551 -8.46 -20.27 -5.26
N PHE A 552 -8.55 -19.55 -4.15
CA PHE A 552 -9.81 -19.28 -3.45
C PHE A 552 -10.81 -18.47 -4.29
N MET A 553 -10.34 -17.41 -4.96
CA MET A 553 -11.20 -16.54 -5.78
C MET A 553 -11.77 -17.26 -7.01
N ASN A 554 -11.11 -18.32 -7.50
CA ASN A 554 -11.60 -19.17 -8.59
C ASN A 554 -12.37 -20.41 -8.10
N ALA A 555 -12.62 -20.57 -6.80
CA ALA A 555 -13.46 -21.66 -6.29
C ALA A 555 -14.92 -21.50 -6.75
N ASP A 556 -15.67 -22.61 -6.79
CA ASP A 556 -17.05 -22.60 -7.28
C ASP A 556 -17.97 -21.78 -6.35
N GLU A 557 -18.85 -21.00 -6.96
CA GLU A 557 -19.87 -20.19 -6.26
C GLU A 557 -21.22 -20.91 -6.27
N LEU A 558 -22.09 -20.55 -5.33
CA LEU A 558 -23.50 -20.95 -5.33
C LEU A 558 -24.21 -20.38 -6.56
N ASP A 559 -25.07 -21.20 -7.15
CA ASP A 559 -25.94 -20.77 -8.23
C ASP A 559 -27.22 -20.18 -7.63
N PHE A 560 -27.27 -18.85 -7.53
CA PHE A 560 -28.45 -18.13 -7.04
C PHE A 560 -29.66 -18.25 -7.98
N THR A 561 -29.51 -18.78 -9.19
CA THR A 561 -30.62 -19.06 -10.11
C THR A 561 -31.22 -20.45 -9.94
N SER A 562 -30.63 -21.27 -9.05
CA SER A 562 -31.12 -22.62 -8.77
C SER A 562 -32.52 -22.65 -8.16
N ILE A 563 -32.92 -21.58 -7.46
CA ILE A 563 -34.26 -21.39 -6.90
C ILE A 563 -34.96 -20.25 -7.63
N SER A 564 -36.20 -20.51 -8.03
CA SER A 564 -37.11 -19.49 -8.55
C SER A 564 -37.85 -18.78 -7.41
N HIS A 565 -38.13 -17.51 -7.62
CA HIS A 565 -38.94 -16.68 -6.72
C HIS A 565 -40.15 -16.12 -7.48
N ASP A 566 -40.82 -16.99 -8.22
CA ASP A 566 -42.01 -16.64 -8.98
C ASP A 566 -43.18 -16.40 -8.03
N MET A 567 -43.61 -15.15 -7.96
CA MET A 567 -44.72 -14.69 -7.13
C MET A 567 -46.09 -15.10 -7.66
N SER A 568 -46.17 -15.53 -8.93
CA SER A 568 -47.40 -16.00 -9.58
C SER A 568 -47.86 -17.34 -9.04
N LYS A 569 -46.93 -18.18 -8.56
CA LYS A 569 -47.27 -19.43 -7.87
C LYS A 569 -48.00 -19.11 -6.56
N LYS A 570 -49.05 -19.89 -6.28
CA LYS A 570 -49.89 -19.71 -5.08
C LYS A 570 -49.18 -20.23 -3.84
N GLU A 571 -48.34 -21.25 -4.02
CA GLU A 571 -47.74 -22.02 -2.95
C GLU A 571 -46.48 -21.37 -2.39
N SER A 572 -46.19 -21.62 -1.11
CA SER A 572 -45.07 -20.99 -0.40
C SER A 572 -43.72 -21.66 -0.70
N LEU A 573 -43.74 -22.99 -0.90
CA LEU A 573 -42.59 -23.79 -1.33
C LEU A 573 -43.09 -24.86 -2.31
N VAL A 574 -42.47 -24.92 -3.48
CA VAL A 574 -42.72 -25.95 -4.49
C VAL A 574 -41.40 -26.58 -4.89
N ILE A 575 -41.31 -27.90 -4.79
CA ILE A 575 -40.23 -28.71 -5.33
C ILE A 575 -40.87 -29.73 -6.28
N GLU A 576 -40.45 -29.78 -7.53
CA GLU A 576 -40.95 -30.73 -8.53
C GLU A 576 -39.78 -31.54 -9.10
N ASN A 577 -39.80 -32.86 -8.90
CA ASN A 577 -38.77 -33.80 -9.38
C ASN A 577 -37.33 -33.35 -9.03
N GLY A 578 -37.16 -32.76 -7.84
CA GLY A 578 -35.90 -32.18 -7.39
C GLY A 578 -34.86 -33.26 -7.04
N THR A 579 -33.70 -33.19 -7.66
CA THR A 579 -32.53 -34.01 -7.32
C THR A 579 -31.37 -33.12 -6.91
N PHE A 580 -30.79 -33.37 -5.73
CA PHE A 580 -29.80 -32.49 -5.11
C PHE A 580 -28.56 -33.22 -4.61
N SER A 581 -27.41 -32.58 -4.77
CA SER A 581 -26.10 -33.04 -4.28
C SER A 581 -25.38 -31.93 -3.49
N TRP A 582 -24.43 -32.34 -2.63
CA TRP A 582 -23.52 -31.40 -1.96
C TRP A 582 -22.30 -31.02 -2.80
N GLY A 583 -22.08 -31.71 -3.93
CA GLY A 583 -20.93 -31.49 -4.79
C GLY A 583 -21.21 -31.73 -6.26
N SER A 584 -20.37 -31.11 -7.08
CA SER A 584 -20.50 -31.00 -8.53
C SER A 584 -19.73 -32.07 -9.29
N ASN A 585 -18.91 -32.88 -8.61
CA ASN A 585 -18.17 -33.96 -9.26
C ASN A 585 -19.15 -35.06 -9.66
N LYS A 586 -18.88 -35.69 -10.82
CA LYS A 586 -19.69 -36.82 -11.32
C LYS A 586 -19.74 -38.00 -10.35
N ASP A 587 -18.77 -38.10 -9.45
CA ASP A 587 -18.68 -39.13 -8.41
C ASP A 587 -19.52 -38.81 -7.16
N ASP A 588 -19.97 -37.56 -6.99
CA ASP A 588 -20.84 -37.16 -5.87
C ASP A 588 -22.28 -37.62 -6.12
N LYS A 589 -22.64 -38.75 -5.52
CA LYS A 589 -23.99 -39.30 -5.61
C LYS A 589 -25.02 -38.31 -5.04
N PRO A 590 -26.16 -38.11 -5.73
CA PRO A 590 -27.23 -37.27 -5.20
C PRO A 590 -27.81 -37.88 -3.93
N ILE A 591 -27.96 -37.03 -2.90
CA ILE A 591 -28.46 -37.42 -1.56
C ILE A 591 -29.98 -37.37 -1.55
N LEU A 592 -30.55 -36.34 -2.16
CA LEU A 592 -31.98 -36.21 -2.35
C LEU A 592 -32.29 -36.52 -3.82
N ARG A 593 -33.25 -37.41 -4.07
CA ARG A 593 -33.60 -37.89 -5.41
C ARG A 593 -35.11 -37.85 -5.59
N ASN A 594 -35.57 -37.32 -6.72
CA ASN A 594 -36.98 -37.28 -7.11
C ASN A 594 -37.90 -36.73 -6.01
N ILE A 595 -37.48 -35.65 -5.35
CA ILE A 595 -38.29 -35.00 -4.32
C ILE A 595 -39.37 -34.16 -5.00
N THR A 596 -40.62 -34.42 -4.63
CA THR A 596 -41.76 -33.58 -5.01
C THR A 596 -42.50 -33.17 -3.74
N LEU A 597 -42.56 -31.86 -3.47
CA LEU A 597 -43.12 -31.28 -2.25
C LEU A 597 -43.88 -30.00 -2.61
N ASN A 598 -45.10 -29.86 -2.08
CA ASN A 598 -45.88 -28.65 -2.23
C ASN A 598 -46.42 -28.19 -0.86
N VAL A 599 -46.12 -26.94 -0.47
CA VAL A 599 -46.53 -26.36 0.82
C VAL A 599 -47.38 -25.10 0.59
N GLN A 600 -48.62 -25.12 1.08
CA GLN A 600 -49.55 -24.00 0.96
C GLN A 600 -49.28 -22.93 2.03
N PRO A 601 -49.64 -21.66 1.77
CA PRO A 601 -49.56 -20.60 2.79
C PRO A 601 -50.37 -20.94 4.05
N GLY A 602 -49.81 -20.64 5.23
CA GLY A 602 -50.47 -20.87 6.52
C GLY A 602 -50.40 -22.30 7.07
N GLN A 603 -49.68 -23.20 6.39
CA GLN A 603 -49.51 -24.58 6.87
C GLN A 603 -48.36 -24.73 7.88
N LEU A 604 -48.59 -25.53 8.91
CA LEU A 604 -47.55 -26.07 9.79
C LEU A 604 -47.17 -27.47 9.29
N VAL A 605 -45.97 -27.61 8.72
CA VAL A 605 -45.49 -28.86 8.13
C VAL A 605 -44.41 -29.49 9.01
N ALA A 606 -44.55 -30.78 9.31
CA ALA A 606 -43.55 -31.56 10.05
C ALA A 606 -42.81 -32.52 9.11
N VAL A 607 -41.48 -32.59 9.24
CA VAL A 607 -40.62 -33.53 8.49
C VAL A 607 -40.07 -34.58 9.45
N VAL A 608 -40.50 -35.83 9.30
CA VAL A 608 -40.09 -36.96 10.15
C VAL A 608 -39.31 -38.00 9.34
N GLY A 609 -38.45 -38.75 10.01
CA GLY A 609 -37.65 -39.81 9.38
C GLY A 609 -36.41 -40.17 10.19
N PRO A 610 -35.73 -41.28 9.84
CA PRO A 610 -34.56 -41.75 10.60
C PRO A 610 -33.38 -40.77 10.56
N ILE A 611 -32.41 -40.96 11.46
CA ILE A 611 -31.16 -40.20 11.48
C ILE A 611 -30.43 -40.42 10.14
N GLY A 612 -29.94 -39.34 9.52
CA GLY A 612 -29.26 -39.43 8.23
C GLY A 612 -30.18 -39.51 7.00
N ALA A 613 -31.51 -39.51 7.15
CA ALA A 613 -32.46 -39.56 6.02
C ALA A 613 -32.48 -38.34 5.09
N GLY A 614 -31.60 -37.34 5.30
CA GLY A 614 -31.55 -36.13 4.46
C GLY A 614 -32.50 -35.00 4.88
N LYS A 615 -33.09 -35.04 6.08
CA LYS A 615 -34.00 -33.98 6.57
C LYS A 615 -33.38 -32.58 6.54
N SER A 616 -32.17 -32.41 7.08
CA SER A 616 -31.45 -31.13 7.04
C SER A 616 -31.03 -30.74 5.62
N SER A 617 -30.74 -31.74 4.78
CA SER A 617 -30.47 -31.53 3.36
C SER A 617 -31.70 -30.99 2.62
N LEU A 618 -32.91 -31.45 2.95
CA LEU A 618 -34.15 -30.95 2.34
C LEU A 618 -34.36 -29.45 2.62
N LEU A 619 -34.10 -29.02 3.86
CA LEU A 619 -34.14 -27.60 4.22
C LEU A 619 -33.06 -26.80 3.49
N SER A 620 -31.84 -27.34 3.41
CA SER A 620 -30.72 -26.70 2.71
C SER A 620 -30.98 -26.57 1.20
N ALA A 621 -31.60 -27.58 0.58
CA ALA A 621 -32.01 -27.55 -0.82
C ALA A 621 -33.12 -26.50 -1.06
N SER A 622 -34.05 -26.36 -0.11
CA SER A 622 -35.12 -25.34 -0.17
C SER A 622 -34.57 -23.91 0.00
N LEU A 623 -33.41 -23.75 0.64
CA LEU A 623 -32.71 -22.47 0.82
C LEU A 623 -31.73 -22.14 -0.32
N GLY A 624 -31.38 -23.11 -1.16
CA GLY A 624 -30.47 -22.91 -2.31
C GLY A 624 -29.01 -23.13 -1.98
N GLU A 625 -28.73 -23.75 -0.83
CA GLU A 625 -27.38 -24.07 -0.37
C GLU A 625 -26.85 -25.40 -0.95
N MET A 626 -27.71 -26.17 -1.62
CA MET A 626 -27.33 -27.41 -2.32
C MET A 626 -27.34 -27.22 -3.84
N ILE A 627 -26.55 -28.03 -4.55
CA ILE A 627 -26.53 -28.03 -6.01
C ILE A 627 -27.77 -28.76 -6.49
N LYS A 628 -28.57 -28.10 -7.33
CA LYS A 628 -29.74 -28.69 -8.00
C LYS A 628 -29.31 -29.33 -9.32
N ASN A 629 -29.32 -30.66 -9.38
CA ASN A 629 -28.97 -31.41 -10.59
C ASN A 629 -30.12 -31.41 -11.60
N SER A 630 -31.35 -31.53 -11.12
CA SER A 630 -32.57 -31.53 -11.94
C SER A 630 -33.79 -31.09 -11.11
N GLY A 631 -34.87 -30.74 -11.81
CA GLY A 631 -36.14 -30.34 -11.20
C GLY A 631 -36.30 -28.84 -10.99
N LEU A 632 -37.45 -28.45 -10.46
CA LEU A 632 -37.83 -27.08 -10.15
C LEU A 632 -37.89 -26.86 -8.63
N VAL A 633 -37.42 -25.71 -8.17
CA VAL A 633 -37.62 -25.23 -6.79
C VAL A 633 -38.14 -23.80 -6.87
N ASN A 634 -39.26 -23.51 -6.21
CA ASN A 634 -39.81 -22.16 -6.08
C ASN A 634 -40.09 -21.84 -4.63
N THR A 635 -39.70 -20.64 -4.17
CA THR A 635 -40.02 -20.13 -2.84
C THR A 635 -40.60 -18.72 -2.91
N LYS A 636 -41.56 -18.42 -2.01
CA LYS A 636 -42.27 -17.14 -1.98
C LYS A 636 -42.03 -16.40 -0.66
N GLY A 637 -41.54 -15.17 -0.73
CA GLY A 637 -41.38 -14.27 0.42
C GLY A 637 -40.05 -14.40 1.18
N MET A 638 -40.01 -13.85 2.40
CA MET A 638 -38.84 -13.91 3.28
C MET A 638 -38.79 -15.23 4.04
N ILE A 639 -37.62 -15.86 4.08
CA ILE A 639 -37.39 -17.12 4.79
C ILE A 639 -36.66 -16.83 6.11
N ALA A 640 -37.17 -17.39 7.22
CA ALA A 640 -36.46 -17.46 8.49
C ALA A 640 -35.88 -18.87 8.67
N TYR A 641 -34.62 -18.97 9.09
CA TYR A 641 -33.92 -20.24 9.24
C TYR A 641 -33.25 -20.31 10.61
N VAL A 642 -33.44 -21.43 11.30
CA VAL A 642 -32.75 -21.75 12.55
C VAL A 642 -31.91 -23.01 12.31
N PRO A 643 -30.58 -22.92 12.32
CA PRO A 643 -29.72 -24.08 12.12
C PRO A 643 -29.79 -25.05 13.31
N GLN A 644 -29.44 -26.32 13.07
CA GLN A 644 -29.31 -27.32 14.12
C GLN A 644 -28.21 -26.97 15.13
N GLN A 645 -27.12 -26.36 14.66
CA GLN A 645 -26.09 -25.79 15.51
C GLN A 645 -26.31 -24.28 15.58
N ALA A 646 -26.76 -23.79 16.73
CA ALA A 646 -27.00 -22.37 16.96
C ALA A 646 -25.74 -21.52 16.66
N TRP A 647 -25.95 -20.40 15.97
CA TRP A 647 -24.93 -19.41 15.68
C TRP A 647 -25.34 -18.07 16.31
N ILE A 648 -24.44 -17.50 17.11
CA ILE A 648 -24.69 -16.29 17.90
C ILE A 648 -23.53 -15.33 17.65
N GLN A 649 -23.84 -14.05 17.40
CA GLN A 649 -22.87 -12.98 17.20
C GLN A 649 -22.24 -12.58 18.54
N ASN A 650 -20.99 -12.13 18.48
CA ASN A 650 -20.30 -11.57 19.64
C ASN A 650 -20.84 -10.16 19.92
N ALA A 651 -21.99 -10.10 20.59
CA ALA A 651 -22.79 -8.91 20.84
C ALA A 651 -23.69 -9.16 22.07
N SER A 652 -24.47 -8.16 22.50
CA SER A 652 -25.43 -8.37 23.59
C SER A 652 -26.53 -9.39 23.25
N VAL A 653 -27.19 -9.96 24.26
CA VAL A 653 -28.36 -10.84 24.06
C VAL A 653 -29.43 -10.10 23.24
N LYS A 654 -29.68 -8.83 23.59
CA LYS A 654 -30.64 -7.97 22.92
C LYS A 654 -30.31 -7.76 21.44
N GLU A 655 -29.07 -7.45 21.10
CA GLU A 655 -28.65 -7.26 19.70
C GLU A 655 -28.76 -8.54 18.88
N ASN A 656 -28.44 -9.70 19.48
CA ASN A 656 -28.61 -11.00 18.82
C ASN A 656 -30.09 -11.30 18.49
N ILE A 657 -31.01 -10.96 19.40
CA ILE A 657 -32.46 -11.15 19.18
C ILE A 657 -33.00 -10.14 18.15
N LEU A 658 -32.56 -8.88 18.20
CA LEU A 658 -33.00 -7.85 17.26
C LEU A 658 -32.42 -8.05 15.85
N PHE A 659 -31.21 -8.59 15.76
CA PHE A 659 -30.52 -8.95 14.54
C PHE A 659 -30.50 -7.81 13.50
N GLY A 660 -30.16 -6.59 13.95
CA GLY A 660 -30.10 -5.38 13.13
C GLY A 660 -31.43 -4.67 12.88
N LYS A 661 -32.54 -5.14 13.47
CA LYS A 661 -33.84 -4.43 13.43
C LYS A 661 -33.99 -3.45 14.58
N SER A 662 -34.83 -2.43 14.38
CA SER A 662 -35.23 -1.49 15.43
C SER A 662 -36.01 -2.19 16.54
N LEU A 663 -35.80 -1.77 17.79
CA LEU A 663 -36.51 -2.31 18.95
C LEU A 663 -38.00 -1.95 18.90
N ASN A 664 -38.86 -2.96 18.91
CA ASN A 664 -40.28 -2.83 19.24
C ASN A 664 -40.51 -3.54 20.58
N GLU A 665 -40.66 -2.77 21.64
CA GLU A 665 -40.67 -3.28 23.02
C GLU A 665 -41.76 -4.33 23.24
N ARG A 666 -42.99 -4.07 22.79
CA ARG A 666 -44.11 -5.00 22.98
C ARG A 666 -43.83 -6.35 22.32
N ARG A 667 -43.37 -6.35 21.07
CA ARG A 667 -43.04 -7.58 20.35
C ARG A 667 -41.83 -8.27 20.97
N TYR A 668 -40.82 -7.51 21.40
CA TYR A 668 -39.62 -8.04 22.03
C TYR A 668 -39.93 -8.80 23.32
N TYR A 669 -40.65 -8.16 24.26
CA TYR A 669 -41.03 -8.80 25.52
C TYR A 669 -41.98 -9.98 25.31
N GLN A 670 -42.90 -9.91 24.35
CA GLN A 670 -43.77 -11.03 24.00
C GLN A 670 -42.97 -12.22 23.45
N THR A 671 -41.99 -11.98 22.59
CA THR A 671 -41.07 -13.03 22.10
C THR A 671 -40.27 -13.65 23.25
N LEU A 672 -39.70 -12.83 24.14
CA LEU A 672 -38.95 -13.33 25.31
C LEU A 672 -39.80 -14.25 26.20
N LYS A 673 -41.06 -13.87 26.43
CA LYS A 673 -42.01 -14.67 27.20
C LYS A 673 -42.37 -15.96 26.47
N ASN A 674 -42.71 -15.88 25.18
CA ASN A 674 -43.09 -17.04 24.36
C ASN A 674 -41.95 -18.05 24.18
N CYS A 675 -40.70 -17.58 24.14
CA CYS A 675 -39.49 -18.43 24.07
C CYS A 675 -38.97 -18.86 25.46
N ALA A 676 -39.66 -18.48 26.54
CA ALA A 676 -39.28 -18.76 27.93
C ALA A 676 -37.83 -18.34 28.27
N LEU A 677 -37.37 -17.20 27.75
CA LEU A 677 -36.02 -16.65 27.98
C LEU A 677 -35.94 -15.78 29.25
N THR A 678 -37.07 -15.38 29.83
CA THR A 678 -37.10 -14.52 31.03
C THR A 678 -36.31 -15.09 32.22
N PRO A 679 -36.38 -16.39 32.55
CA PRO A 679 -35.58 -16.98 33.62
C PRO A 679 -34.08 -16.95 33.31
N ASP A 680 -33.69 -17.25 32.06
CA ASP A 680 -32.29 -17.24 31.65
C ASP A 680 -31.67 -15.84 31.75
N LEU A 681 -32.42 -14.81 31.34
CA LEU A 681 -31.99 -13.41 31.46
C LEU A 681 -31.77 -12.98 32.91
N LYS A 682 -32.59 -13.46 33.86
CA LYS A 682 -32.42 -13.14 35.29
C LYS A 682 -31.14 -13.74 35.90
N MET A 683 -30.61 -14.82 35.31
CA MET A 683 -29.36 -15.43 35.76
C MET A 683 -28.13 -14.65 35.27
N LEU A 684 -28.26 -13.84 34.22
CA LEU A 684 -27.18 -13.05 33.67
C LEU A 684 -27.05 -11.73 34.44
N ALA A 685 -25.82 -11.37 34.83
CA ALA A 685 -25.56 -10.17 35.63
C ALA A 685 -26.05 -8.86 34.97
N GLY A 686 -26.04 -8.80 33.64
CA GLY A 686 -26.52 -7.65 32.85
C GLY A 686 -27.87 -7.86 32.16
N GLY A 687 -28.61 -8.93 32.48
CA GLY A 687 -29.85 -9.26 31.79
C GLY A 687 -29.67 -9.41 30.27
N ASP A 688 -30.49 -8.71 29.50
CA ASP A 688 -30.45 -8.68 28.03
C ASP A 688 -29.32 -7.82 27.45
N ALA A 689 -28.71 -6.94 28.25
CA ALA A 689 -27.53 -6.16 27.89
C ALA A 689 -26.21 -6.94 28.04
N THR A 690 -26.27 -8.17 28.57
CA THR A 690 -25.08 -9.01 28.76
C THR A 690 -24.43 -9.36 27.42
N GLU A 691 -23.12 -9.16 27.31
CA GLU A 691 -22.35 -9.57 26.13
C GLU A 691 -22.23 -11.10 26.07
N ILE A 692 -22.77 -11.66 24.98
CA ILE A 692 -22.63 -13.07 24.67
C ILE A 692 -21.34 -13.22 23.86
N GLY A 693 -20.24 -13.61 24.51
CA GLY A 693 -18.93 -13.83 23.89
C GLY A 693 -18.97 -14.73 22.64
N GLU A 694 -17.87 -14.86 21.90
CA GLU A 694 -17.82 -15.60 20.62
C GLU A 694 -18.49 -17.00 20.69
N LYS A 695 -19.45 -17.27 19.79
CA LYS A 695 -20.29 -18.51 19.75
C LYS A 695 -21.09 -18.77 21.03
N GLY A 696 -21.34 -17.74 21.83
CA GLY A 696 -22.04 -17.81 23.10
C GLY A 696 -21.40 -18.72 24.13
N ILE A 697 -20.09 -18.56 24.36
CA ILE A 697 -19.35 -19.36 25.36
C ILE A 697 -19.98 -19.30 26.76
N ASN A 698 -20.69 -18.22 27.08
CA ASN A 698 -21.37 -18.01 28.36
C ASN A 698 -22.74 -18.70 28.47
N LEU A 699 -23.22 -19.36 27.42
CA LEU A 699 -24.55 -19.97 27.36
C LEU A 699 -24.47 -21.50 27.26
N SER A 700 -25.42 -22.17 27.92
CA SER A 700 -25.65 -23.61 27.74
C SER A 700 -26.22 -23.92 26.35
N GLY A 701 -26.10 -25.17 25.88
CA GLY A 701 -26.62 -25.55 24.56
C GLY A 701 -28.12 -25.25 24.37
N GLY A 702 -28.96 -25.50 25.38
CA GLY A 702 -30.39 -25.21 25.33
C GLY A 702 -30.73 -23.70 25.40
N GLN A 703 -29.85 -22.88 25.98
CA GLN A 703 -29.97 -21.42 25.95
C GLN A 703 -29.54 -20.84 24.60
N LYS A 704 -28.65 -21.50 23.87
CA LYS A 704 -28.27 -21.05 22.53
C LYS A 704 -29.35 -21.35 21.48
N GLN A 705 -30.07 -22.47 21.67
CA GLN A 705 -31.08 -22.92 20.73
C GLN A 705 -32.40 -22.16 20.85
N ARG A 706 -32.72 -21.70 22.07
CA ARG A 706 -33.82 -20.76 22.34
C ARG A 706 -33.37 -19.36 21.99
#